data_AF-A0A3Q0EAG5-F1
#
_entry.id   AF-A0A3Q0EAG5-F1
#
_cell.length_a   1.000
_cell.length_b   1.000
_cell.length_c   1.000
_cell.angle_alpha   90.00
_cell.angle_beta   90.00
_cell.angle_gamma   90.00
#
_symmetry.space_group_name_H-M   'P 1'
#
loop_
_entity.id
_entity.type
_entity.pdbx_description
1 polymer ?
#
loop_
_entity_poly.entity_id
_entity_poly.type
_entity_poly.pdbx_seq_one_letter_code
_entity_poly.pdbx_strand_id
1 'polypeptide(L)'
;MNRKCFEEDFRIHVTDKKWTELDTNQHRTHAMRLLDGLEVTAREKRLKVARAILYVAQGTFGECSSEAEVQSWMRYNIFLLLEVGTFNALVELLNMEIDNSAACSSAVRKPAISLADSTDLRVLLNIMYLIVETVHQECEGDKAEWRTMRHTFRAELGSPLYNNEPFAIMLFGMVTKFCSSHAPHFPMKKVLLLLWKTVLCTLGGFEELQGMKAEKRSILGLPPLPEDSIKVIRNMRAASPPASASDLIEQQQKRGRREHKALIKQDNLDAFNERDPYKADDSREEEEENDDDNSLEGETFPLERDEVMPPPLQHPQTDRLTCPKGLPWAPKVREKDIEMFLESSRSKFIGYTLGSDTNTVVGLPRPIHESIKTLKQHKYTSIAEVQAQMEEEYLRSPLSGGEEEVEQVPAETLYQGLLPSLPQYMIALLKILLAAAPTSKAKTDSINILADVLPEEMPTTVLQSMKLGVDVNRHKEVIVKAISAVLLLLLKHFKLNHVYQFEYMAQHLVFANCIPLILKFFNQNIMSYITAKNSISVLDYPHCVVHELPELTAESLEAGDNNQFCWRNLFSCINLLRILNKLTKWKHSRTMMLVVFKSAPILKRALKVKQAMLQLYVLKLLKVQTKYLGRQWRKSNMKTMSAIYQKVRHRLNDDWAYGNGEA
;
A
#
# COMPACT_ATOMS: atom_id res chain seq x y z
N MET A 1 -32.80 -0.99 -11.80
CA MET A 1 -33.59 -0.34 -10.74
C MET A 1 -33.34 1.17 -10.72
N ASN A 2 -32.09 1.63 -10.53
CA ASN A 2 -31.77 3.07 -10.50
C ASN A 2 -32.28 3.85 -11.73
N ARG A 3 -32.01 3.31 -12.93
CA ARG A 3 -32.57 3.83 -14.19
C ARG A 3 -34.09 3.99 -14.17
N LYS A 4 -34.84 3.00 -13.65
CA LYS A 4 -36.31 3.06 -13.59
C LYS A 4 -36.78 4.20 -12.68
N CYS A 5 -36.14 4.38 -11.52
CA CYS A 5 -36.46 5.50 -10.62
C CYS A 5 -36.22 6.86 -11.27
N PHE A 6 -35.14 6.99 -12.05
CA PHE A 6 -34.88 8.19 -12.84
C PHE A 6 -35.93 8.39 -13.94
N GLU A 7 -36.22 7.37 -14.75
CA GLU A 7 -37.18 7.48 -15.86
C GLU A 7 -38.61 7.79 -15.37
N GLU A 8 -39.03 7.22 -14.25
CA GLU A 8 -40.33 7.52 -13.61
C GLU A 8 -40.45 9.00 -13.22
N ASP A 9 -39.40 9.58 -12.63
CA ASP A 9 -39.38 10.99 -12.22
C ASP A 9 -39.21 11.93 -13.43
N PHE A 10 -38.26 11.60 -14.31
CA PHE A 10 -37.90 12.41 -15.47
C PHE A 10 -39.07 12.60 -16.43
N ARG A 11 -39.85 11.54 -16.69
CA ARG A 11 -41.00 11.58 -17.61
C ARG A 11 -42.19 12.41 -17.11
N ILE A 12 -42.26 12.71 -15.80
CA ILE A 12 -43.30 13.61 -15.26
C ILE A 12 -43.07 15.04 -15.74
N HIS A 13 -41.82 15.41 -15.99
CA HIS A 13 -41.40 16.79 -16.23
C HIS A 13 -40.87 17.05 -17.63
N VAL A 14 -40.38 16.02 -18.30
CA VAL A 14 -39.83 16.09 -19.65
C VAL A 14 -40.52 15.00 -20.48
N THR A 15 -41.35 15.44 -21.42
CA THR A 15 -42.00 14.56 -22.39
C THR A 15 -41.13 14.46 -23.65
N ASP A 16 -40.88 13.25 -24.12
CA ASP A 16 -40.31 12.94 -25.44
C ASP A 16 -38.87 13.41 -25.73
N LYS A 17 -38.06 13.68 -24.71
CA LYS A 17 -36.61 13.91 -24.86
C LYS A 17 -35.80 12.97 -23.98
N LYS A 18 -34.55 12.75 -24.36
CA LYS A 18 -33.54 12.04 -23.55
C LYS A 18 -32.75 13.01 -22.67
N TRP A 19 -32.11 12.51 -21.61
CA TRP A 19 -31.18 13.33 -20.81
C TRP A 19 -30.10 13.95 -21.71
N THR A 20 -29.51 13.16 -22.60
CA THR A 20 -28.43 13.62 -23.49
C THR A 20 -28.85 14.70 -24.51
N GLU A 21 -30.15 14.93 -24.69
CA GLU A 21 -30.73 15.89 -25.65
C GLU A 21 -31.12 17.22 -24.98
N LEU A 22 -31.02 17.32 -23.65
CA LEU A 22 -31.37 18.53 -22.90
C LEU A 22 -30.27 19.59 -22.97
N ASP A 23 -30.69 20.85 -22.83
CA ASP A 23 -29.76 21.95 -22.63
C ASP A 23 -29.24 22.02 -21.19
N THR A 24 -28.19 22.83 -20.95
CA THR A 24 -27.57 22.96 -19.63
C THR A 24 -28.51 23.52 -18.56
N ASN A 25 -29.47 24.37 -18.93
CA ASN A 25 -30.43 24.96 -17.99
C ASN A 25 -31.48 23.92 -17.57
N GLN A 26 -31.91 23.08 -18.50
CA GLN A 26 -32.82 21.96 -18.27
C GLN A 26 -32.17 20.91 -17.39
N HIS A 27 -30.91 20.56 -17.65
CA HIS A 27 -30.11 19.70 -16.75
C HIS A 27 -30.07 20.25 -15.33
N ARG A 28 -29.72 21.54 -15.17
CA ARG A 28 -29.66 22.21 -13.87
C ARG A 28 -31.01 22.23 -13.16
N THR A 29 -32.08 22.54 -13.89
CA THR A 29 -33.44 22.56 -13.35
C THR A 29 -33.87 21.18 -12.85
N HIS A 30 -33.59 20.12 -13.60
CA HIS A 30 -33.91 18.76 -13.18
C HIS A 30 -33.04 18.31 -12.00
N ALA A 31 -31.75 18.63 -11.99
CA ALA A 31 -30.86 18.33 -10.87
C ALA A 31 -31.30 19.03 -9.57
N MET A 32 -31.76 20.28 -9.64
CA MET A 32 -32.35 20.99 -8.50
C MET A 32 -33.63 20.31 -8.00
N ARG A 33 -34.52 19.86 -8.89
CA ARG A 33 -35.74 19.13 -8.48
C ARG A 33 -35.42 17.80 -7.79
N LEU A 34 -34.41 17.06 -8.30
CA LEU A 34 -33.94 15.85 -7.63
C LEU A 34 -33.36 16.17 -6.24
N LEU A 35 -32.69 17.31 -6.09
CA LEU A 35 -32.21 17.79 -4.80
C LEU A 35 -33.37 18.10 -3.85
N ASP A 36 -34.39 18.83 -4.29
CA ASP A 36 -35.60 19.10 -3.49
C ASP A 36 -36.30 17.78 -3.08
N GLY A 37 -36.30 16.79 -3.97
CA GLY A 37 -36.83 15.45 -3.70
C GLY A 37 -36.10 14.67 -2.61
N LEU A 38 -34.84 15.03 -2.30
CA LEU A 38 -34.09 14.44 -1.18
C LEU A 38 -34.55 14.95 0.19
N GLU A 39 -35.17 16.12 0.25
CA GLU A 39 -35.64 16.75 1.50
C GLU A 39 -36.98 16.16 2.00
N VAL A 40 -37.61 15.28 1.20
CA VAL A 40 -38.90 14.68 1.52
C VAL A 40 -38.82 13.79 2.77
N THR A 41 -39.79 13.93 3.67
CA THR A 41 -39.87 13.16 4.94
C THR A 41 -40.04 11.66 4.72
N ALA A 42 -40.77 11.25 3.68
CA ALA A 42 -41.03 9.85 3.35
C ALA A 42 -39.75 9.14 2.85
N ARG A 43 -39.23 8.21 3.66
CA ARG A 43 -38.00 7.44 3.38
C ARG A 43 -38.00 6.74 2.02
N GLU A 44 -39.09 6.07 1.65
CA GLU A 44 -39.16 5.34 0.37
C GLU A 44 -39.07 6.28 -0.84
N LYS A 45 -39.73 7.44 -0.78
CA LYS A 45 -39.66 8.46 -1.84
C LYS A 45 -38.24 9.00 -1.95
N ARG A 46 -37.63 9.32 -0.80
CA ARG A 46 -36.24 9.79 -0.74
C ARG A 46 -35.26 8.79 -1.35
N LEU A 47 -35.43 7.50 -1.06
CA LEU A 47 -34.59 6.44 -1.62
C LEU A 47 -34.76 6.33 -3.14
N LYS A 48 -35.98 6.48 -3.68
CA LYS A 48 -36.20 6.52 -5.14
C LYS A 48 -35.46 7.68 -5.79
N VAL A 49 -35.53 8.87 -5.19
CA VAL A 49 -34.81 10.07 -5.67
C VAL A 49 -33.29 9.87 -5.58
N ALA A 50 -32.77 9.37 -4.46
CA ALA A 50 -31.35 9.06 -4.31
C ALA A 50 -30.88 8.03 -5.36
N ARG A 51 -31.71 7.03 -5.71
CA ARG A 51 -31.41 6.09 -6.80
C ARG A 51 -31.41 6.75 -8.18
N ALA A 52 -32.29 7.73 -8.41
CA ALA A 52 -32.28 8.52 -9.64
C ALA A 52 -30.99 9.35 -9.75
N ILE A 53 -30.59 10.04 -8.67
CA ILE A 53 -29.32 10.77 -8.59
C ILE A 53 -28.13 9.83 -8.83
N LEU A 54 -28.15 8.63 -8.25
CA LEU A 54 -27.09 7.63 -8.50
C LEU A 54 -27.02 7.22 -9.98
N TYR A 55 -28.16 7.09 -10.67
CA TYR A 55 -28.14 6.82 -12.11
C TYR A 55 -27.55 7.98 -12.92
N VAL A 56 -27.89 9.23 -12.57
CA VAL A 56 -27.30 10.43 -13.17
C VAL A 56 -25.79 10.48 -12.92
N ALA A 57 -25.36 10.25 -11.68
CA ALA A 57 -23.95 10.16 -11.28
C ALA A 57 -23.19 9.01 -11.95
N GLN A 58 -23.89 7.97 -12.44
CA GLN A 58 -23.36 6.88 -13.26
C GLN A 58 -23.41 7.20 -14.77
N GLY A 59 -23.41 8.49 -15.13
CA GLY A 59 -23.29 8.93 -16.53
C GLY A 59 -24.47 8.54 -17.42
N THR A 60 -25.66 8.31 -16.85
CA THR A 60 -26.89 8.05 -17.62
C THR A 60 -26.70 6.97 -18.70
N PHE A 61 -26.01 5.90 -18.33
CA PHE A 61 -25.49 4.89 -19.26
C PHE A 61 -26.53 4.24 -20.18
N GLY A 62 -27.82 4.24 -19.81
CA GLY A 62 -28.89 3.66 -20.63
C GLY A 62 -29.18 4.44 -21.91
N GLU A 63 -28.59 5.63 -22.07
CA GLU A 63 -28.69 6.48 -23.25
C GLU A 63 -27.36 6.55 -24.04
N CYS A 64 -26.31 5.87 -23.56
CA CYS A 64 -24.98 5.90 -24.15
C CYS A 64 -24.75 4.68 -25.07
N SER A 65 -23.91 4.87 -26.08
CA SER A 65 -23.54 3.85 -27.08
C SER A 65 -22.14 3.29 -26.89
N SER A 66 -21.30 3.95 -26.09
CA SER A 66 -19.91 3.55 -25.85
C SER A 66 -19.47 3.83 -24.41
N GLU A 67 -18.43 3.13 -23.93
CA GLU A 67 -17.87 3.37 -22.61
C GLU A 67 -17.31 4.79 -22.45
N ALA A 68 -16.70 5.34 -23.52
CA ALA A 68 -16.17 6.71 -23.52
C ALA A 68 -17.27 7.76 -23.33
N GLU A 69 -18.42 7.54 -23.95
CA GLU A 69 -19.60 8.41 -23.79
C GLU A 69 -20.13 8.37 -22.35
N VAL A 70 -20.21 7.18 -21.73
CA VAL A 70 -20.60 7.03 -20.31
C VAL A 70 -19.64 7.81 -19.41
N GLN A 71 -18.32 7.73 -19.64
CA GLN A 71 -17.34 8.47 -18.85
C GLN A 71 -17.46 9.99 -19.02
N SER A 72 -17.72 10.46 -20.24
CA SER A 72 -17.94 11.88 -20.52
C SER A 72 -19.17 12.41 -19.78
N TRP A 73 -20.31 11.71 -19.88
CA TRP A 73 -21.54 12.07 -19.18
C TRP A 73 -21.42 11.95 -17.68
N MET A 74 -20.72 10.93 -17.17
CA MET A 74 -20.43 10.80 -15.74
C MET A 74 -19.68 12.03 -15.24
N ARG A 75 -18.64 12.46 -15.95
CA ARG A 75 -17.88 13.66 -15.58
C ARG A 75 -18.76 14.91 -15.57
N TYR A 76 -19.51 15.16 -16.66
CA TYR A 76 -20.42 16.29 -16.75
C TYR A 76 -21.47 16.29 -15.63
N ASN A 77 -22.16 15.16 -15.44
CA ASN A 77 -23.21 15.01 -14.44
C ASN A 77 -22.69 15.18 -13.01
N ILE A 78 -21.47 14.72 -12.70
CA ILE A 78 -20.87 14.91 -11.38
C ILE A 78 -20.62 16.39 -11.09
N PHE A 79 -20.06 17.15 -12.05
CA PHE A 79 -19.87 18.59 -11.86
C PHE A 79 -21.21 19.33 -11.75
N LEU A 80 -22.23 18.94 -12.52
CA LEU A 80 -23.58 19.47 -12.39
C LEU A 80 -24.17 19.22 -10.99
N LEU A 81 -24.07 17.99 -10.47
CA LEU A 81 -24.57 17.63 -9.15
C LEU A 81 -23.83 18.40 -8.04
N LEU A 82 -22.52 18.60 -8.21
CA LEU A 82 -21.73 19.41 -7.29
C LEU A 82 -22.15 20.88 -7.34
N GLU A 83 -22.39 21.44 -8.53
CA GLU A 83 -22.83 22.83 -8.74
C GLU A 83 -24.15 23.14 -8.03
N VAL A 84 -25.11 22.21 -8.07
CA VAL A 84 -26.41 22.39 -7.39
C VAL A 84 -26.35 22.15 -5.89
N GLY A 85 -25.22 21.71 -5.32
CA GLY A 85 -25.06 21.48 -3.88
C GLY A 85 -25.43 20.08 -3.39
N THR A 86 -25.48 19.09 -4.30
CA THR A 86 -25.91 17.71 -3.96
C THR A 86 -25.04 17.07 -2.86
N PHE A 87 -23.74 17.38 -2.82
CA PHE A 87 -22.84 16.76 -1.85
C PHE A 87 -23.22 17.11 -0.40
N ASN A 88 -23.59 18.36 -0.11
CA ASN A 88 -23.96 18.79 1.24
C ASN A 88 -25.26 18.11 1.70
N ALA A 89 -26.27 18.04 0.84
CA ALA A 89 -27.50 17.29 1.12
C ALA A 89 -27.21 15.81 1.39
N LEU A 90 -26.29 15.18 0.65
CA LEU A 90 -25.87 13.80 0.90
C LEU A 90 -25.17 13.63 2.25
N VAL A 91 -24.38 14.62 2.71
CA VAL A 91 -23.75 14.58 4.04
C VAL A 91 -24.79 14.61 5.16
N GLU A 92 -25.81 15.47 5.04
CA GLU A 92 -26.91 15.55 6.01
C GLU A 92 -27.69 14.23 6.07
N LEU A 93 -28.02 13.66 4.91
CA LEU A 93 -28.69 12.36 4.83
C LEU A 93 -27.82 11.22 5.37
N LEU A 94 -26.51 11.26 5.12
CA LEU A 94 -25.58 10.27 5.65
C LEU A 94 -25.52 10.36 7.18
N ASN A 95 -25.47 11.56 7.76
CA ASN A 95 -25.54 11.76 9.22
C ASN A 95 -26.83 11.18 9.79
N MET A 96 -27.98 11.47 9.17
CA MET A 96 -29.27 10.92 9.60
C MET A 96 -29.28 9.38 9.59
N GLU A 97 -28.73 8.75 8.56
CA GLU A 97 -28.65 7.28 8.49
C GLU A 97 -27.59 6.68 9.44
N ILE A 98 -26.53 7.42 9.74
CA ILE A 98 -25.52 7.02 10.74
C ILE A 98 -26.10 6.96 12.16
N ASP A 99 -27.07 7.82 12.47
CA ASP A 99 -27.74 7.89 13.78
C ASP A 99 -29.10 7.16 13.81
N ASN A 100 -29.42 6.39 12.76
CA ASN A 100 -30.66 5.61 12.65
C ASN A 100 -30.68 4.41 13.63
N SER A 101 -31.14 4.67 14.85
CA SER A 101 -31.21 3.71 15.95
C SER A 101 -32.12 2.52 15.66
N ALA A 102 -33.17 2.71 14.85
CA ALA A 102 -34.09 1.64 14.44
C ALA A 102 -33.41 0.64 13.50
N ALA A 103 -32.66 1.13 12.49
CA ALA A 103 -31.88 0.28 11.60
C ALA A 103 -30.80 -0.49 12.37
N CYS A 104 -30.11 0.18 13.29
CA CYS A 104 -29.18 -0.46 14.22
C CYS A 104 -29.83 -1.60 15.02
N SER A 105 -30.94 -1.30 15.70
CA SER A 105 -31.64 -2.27 16.55
C SER A 105 -32.13 -3.49 15.77
N SER A 106 -32.60 -3.28 14.53
CA SER A 106 -33.01 -4.36 13.63
C SER A 106 -31.82 -5.23 13.21
N ALA A 107 -30.71 -4.60 12.80
CA ALA A 107 -29.51 -5.31 12.35
C ALA A 107 -28.87 -6.15 13.45
N VAL A 108 -28.84 -5.67 14.70
CA VAL A 108 -28.27 -6.40 15.85
C VAL A 108 -29.10 -7.64 16.20
N ARG A 109 -30.42 -7.61 15.98
CA ARG A 109 -31.31 -8.75 16.27
C ARG A 109 -31.34 -9.80 15.15
N LYS A 110 -31.00 -9.42 13.92
CA LYS A 110 -31.04 -10.34 12.78
C LYS A 110 -29.92 -11.39 12.84
N PRO A 111 -30.24 -12.68 12.65
CA PRO A 111 -29.22 -13.75 12.63
C PRO A 111 -28.19 -13.60 11.50
N ALA A 112 -28.62 -13.06 10.36
CA ALA A 112 -27.78 -12.80 9.21
C ALA A 112 -28.14 -11.43 8.60
N ILE A 113 -27.13 -10.57 8.47
CA ILE A 113 -27.24 -9.26 7.83
C ILE A 113 -26.85 -9.42 6.35
N SER A 114 -27.59 -8.75 5.48
CA SER A 114 -27.45 -8.84 4.02
C SER A 114 -27.27 -7.47 3.36
N LEU A 115 -27.16 -7.46 2.04
CA LEU A 115 -27.10 -6.23 1.25
C LEU A 115 -28.28 -5.28 1.49
N ALA A 116 -29.47 -5.82 1.74
CA ALA A 116 -30.70 -5.04 1.83
C ALA A 116 -30.76 -4.16 3.08
N ASP A 117 -30.13 -4.60 4.17
CA ASP A 117 -30.13 -3.91 5.47
C ASP A 117 -29.37 -2.57 5.46
N SER A 118 -28.67 -2.25 4.37
CA SER A 118 -27.87 -1.04 4.20
C SER A 118 -28.11 -0.33 2.87
N THR A 119 -29.29 -0.53 2.27
CA THR A 119 -29.60 -0.01 0.92
C THR A 119 -29.42 1.50 0.82
N ASP A 120 -29.98 2.28 1.74
CA ASP A 120 -29.87 3.75 1.74
C ASP A 120 -28.39 4.19 1.83
N LEU A 121 -27.66 3.69 2.84
CA LEU A 121 -26.23 3.96 3.01
C LEU A 121 -25.41 3.61 1.76
N ARG A 122 -25.71 2.49 1.10
CA ARG A 122 -25.00 2.07 -0.12
C ARG A 122 -25.22 3.04 -1.27
N VAL A 123 -26.44 3.53 -1.45
CA VAL A 123 -26.77 4.49 -2.51
C VAL A 123 -26.04 5.81 -2.22
N LEU A 124 -26.17 6.36 -1.01
CA LEU A 124 -25.51 7.61 -0.61
C LEU A 124 -23.99 7.53 -0.77
N LEU A 125 -23.36 6.51 -0.17
CA LEU A 125 -21.90 6.35 -0.22
C LEU A 125 -21.37 6.12 -1.64
N ASN A 126 -22.14 5.49 -2.53
CA ASN A 126 -21.77 5.33 -3.93
C ASN A 126 -21.78 6.68 -4.68
N ILE A 127 -22.81 7.51 -4.49
CA ILE A 127 -22.88 8.83 -5.11
C ILE A 127 -21.71 9.68 -4.62
N MET A 128 -21.48 9.72 -3.31
CA MET A 128 -20.38 10.47 -2.71
C MET A 128 -19.02 9.97 -3.20
N TYR A 129 -18.83 8.65 -3.34
CA TYR A 129 -17.61 8.07 -3.90
C TYR A 129 -17.38 8.50 -5.34
N LEU A 130 -18.42 8.48 -6.18
CA LEU A 130 -18.31 8.93 -7.58
C LEU A 130 -17.98 10.43 -7.67
N ILE A 131 -18.59 11.26 -6.81
CA ILE A 131 -18.27 12.70 -6.74
C ILE A 131 -16.80 12.89 -6.36
N VAL A 132 -16.36 12.32 -5.23
CA VAL A 132 -14.98 12.50 -4.74
C VAL A 132 -13.95 11.95 -5.73
N GLU A 133 -14.19 10.79 -6.34
CA GLU A 133 -13.25 10.19 -7.30
C GLU A 133 -13.15 11.00 -8.59
N THR A 134 -14.27 11.38 -9.19
CA THR A 134 -14.29 12.11 -10.46
C THR A 134 -13.73 13.53 -10.30
N VAL A 135 -14.10 14.22 -9.21
CA VAL A 135 -13.60 15.56 -8.87
C VAL A 135 -12.15 15.51 -8.35
N HIS A 136 -11.62 14.36 -7.96
CA HIS A 136 -10.18 14.25 -7.67
C HIS A 136 -9.33 14.19 -8.95
N GLN A 137 -9.82 13.54 -10.02
CA GLN A 137 -9.04 13.30 -11.25
C GLN A 137 -9.03 14.51 -12.19
N GLU A 138 -7.85 15.10 -12.42
CA GLU A 138 -7.65 16.18 -13.40
C GLU A 138 -7.71 15.64 -14.83
N CYS A 139 -8.34 16.39 -15.75
CA CYS A 139 -8.36 16.07 -17.18
C CYS A 139 -8.01 17.31 -18.00
N GLU A 140 -7.20 17.14 -19.05
CA GLU A 140 -6.71 18.26 -19.88
C GLU A 140 -7.86 19.08 -20.51
N GLY A 141 -9.00 18.43 -20.79
CA GLY A 141 -10.21 19.06 -21.34
C GLY A 141 -11.12 19.77 -20.33
N ASP A 142 -10.73 19.88 -19.05
CA ASP A 142 -11.59 20.50 -18.03
C ASP A 142 -11.74 22.02 -18.24
N LYS A 143 -12.99 22.49 -18.13
CA LYS A 143 -13.35 23.92 -18.11
C LYS A 143 -12.71 24.63 -16.91
N ALA A 144 -12.43 25.94 -17.05
CA ALA A 144 -11.89 26.75 -15.95
C ALA A 144 -12.78 26.77 -14.71
N GLU A 145 -14.11 26.77 -14.91
CA GLU A 145 -15.12 26.66 -13.85
C GLU A 145 -14.96 25.34 -13.07
N TRP A 146 -14.79 24.21 -13.76
CA TRP A 146 -14.61 22.90 -13.14
C TRP A 146 -13.31 22.80 -12.33
N ARG A 147 -12.23 23.45 -12.80
CA ARG A 147 -10.98 23.55 -12.03
C ARG A 147 -11.19 24.35 -10.75
N THR A 148 -11.91 25.47 -10.83
CA THR A 148 -12.24 26.29 -9.65
C THR A 148 -13.11 25.51 -8.66
N MET A 149 -14.19 24.88 -9.14
CA MET A 149 -15.07 24.04 -8.33
C MET A 149 -14.32 22.90 -7.64
N ARG A 150 -13.36 22.27 -8.34
CA ARG A 150 -12.49 21.24 -7.76
C ARG A 150 -11.68 21.76 -6.57
N HIS A 151 -11.04 22.92 -6.72
CA HIS A 151 -10.28 23.54 -5.64
C HIS A 151 -11.16 23.90 -4.45
N THR A 152 -12.34 24.49 -4.71
CA THR A 152 -13.33 24.79 -3.67
C THR A 152 -13.78 23.54 -2.95
N PHE A 153 -14.19 22.49 -3.68
CA PHE A 153 -14.63 21.22 -3.10
C PHE A 153 -13.54 20.53 -2.28
N ARG A 154 -12.28 20.57 -2.76
CA ARG A 154 -11.14 20.03 -2.00
C ARG A 154 -10.95 20.77 -0.67
N ALA A 155 -11.10 22.09 -0.67
CA ALA A 155 -11.01 22.91 0.55
C ALA A 155 -12.18 22.60 1.50
N GLU A 156 -13.41 22.53 0.98
CA GLU A 156 -14.61 22.19 1.76
C GLU A 156 -14.48 20.82 2.45
N LEU A 157 -14.06 19.77 1.72
CA LEU A 157 -13.85 18.44 2.28
C LEU A 157 -12.82 18.39 3.43
N GLY A 158 -11.80 19.25 3.36
CA GLY A 158 -10.74 19.35 4.37
C GLY A 158 -11.11 20.24 5.56
N SER A 159 -12.09 21.13 5.39
CA SER A 159 -12.52 22.09 6.39
C SER A 159 -13.55 21.51 7.38
N PRO A 160 -13.65 22.04 8.61
CA PRO A 160 -14.54 21.53 9.66
C PRO A 160 -16.00 21.97 9.46
N LEU A 161 -16.58 21.75 8.28
CA LEU A 161 -17.95 22.16 7.93
C LEU A 161 -19.03 21.20 8.46
N TYR A 162 -18.67 19.96 8.80
CA TYR A 162 -19.63 18.91 9.11
C TYR A 162 -19.55 18.57 10.60
N ASN A 163 -20.43 19.17 11.42
CA ASN A 163 -20.40 19.06 12.89
C ASN A 163 -19.07 19.51 13.53
N ASN A 164 -18.47 20.60 13.02
CA ASN A 164 -17.14 21.10 13.41
C ASN A 164 -15.99 20.12 13.14
N GLU A 165 -16.17 19.15 12.24
CA GLU A 165 -15.14 18.18 11.87
C GLU A 165 -15.03 18.05 10.34
N PRO A 166 -13.82 17.74 9.81
CA PRO A 166 -13.65 17.38 8.40
C PRO A 166 -14.45 16.12 8.02
N PHE A 167 -14.88 16.02 6.77
CA PHE A 167 -15.69 14.87 6.28
C PHE A 167 -15.03 13.51 6.55
N ALA A 168 -13.69 13.45 6.49
CA ALA A 168 -12.95 12.24 6.80
C ALA A 168 -13.17 11.74 8.24
N ILE A 169 -13.35 12.64 9.23
CA ILE A 169 -13.59 12.27 10.63
C ILE A 169 -14.94 11.58 10.81
N MET A 170 -15.98 12.06 10.13
CA MET A 170 -17.29 11.39 10.11
C MET A 170 -17.18 9.95 9.61
N LEU A 171 -16.42 9.71 8.53
CA LEU A 171 -16.18 8.37 8.01
C LEU A 171 -15.37 7.51 8.99
N PHE A 172 -14.37 8.09 9.66
CA PHE A 172 -13.67 7.43 10.77
C PHE A 172 -14.62 7.06 11.92
N GLY A 173 -15.60 7.91 12.22
CA GLY A 173 -16.68 7.64 13.17
C GLY A 173 -17.55 6.45 12.76
N MET A 174 -17.85 6.29 11.47
CA MET A 174 -18.55 5.09 10.97
C MET A 174 -17.72 3.82 11.20
N VAL A 175 -16.40 3.89 10.98
CA VAL A 175 -15.47 2.76 11.17
C VAL A 175 -15.45 2.31 12.63
N THR A 176 -15.43 3.25 13.59
CA THR A 176 -15.45 2.93 15.02
C THR A 176 -16.82 2.41 15.47
N LYS A 177 -17.92 3.04 15.05
CA LYS A 177 -19.30 2.55 15.33
C LYS A 177 -19.50 1.09 14.89
N PHE A 178 -19.01 0.73 13.70
CA PHE A 178 -19.05 -0.65 13.21
C PHE A 178 -18.20 -1.60 14.06
N CYS A 179 -16.96 -1.22 14.39
CA CYS A 179 -16.05 -2.07 15.18
C CYS A 179 -16.49 -2.27 16.64
N SER A 180 -17.32 -1.37 17.16
CA SER A 180 -17.96 -1.49 18.47
C SER A 180 -19.27 -2.29 18.41
N SER A 181 -19.63 -2.88 17.26
CA SER A 181 -20.90 -3.61 17.04
C SER A 181 -22.17 -2.77 17.23
N HIS A 182 -22.05 -1.44 17.24
CA HIS A 182 -23.19 -0.52 17.33
C HIS A 182 -23.82 -0.24 15.95
N ALA A 183 -23.20 -0.69 14.86
CA ALA A 183 -23.74 -0.54 13.51
C ALA A 183 -23.24 -1.67 12.58
N PRO A 184 -23.59 -2.94 12.85
CA PRO A 184 -23.04 -4.08 12.12
C PRO A 184 -23.48 -4.16 10.64
N HIS A 185 -24.50 -3.39 10.24
CA HIS A 185 -25.01 -3.31 8.88
C HIS A 185 -24.24 -2.33 7.97
N PHE A 186 -23.33 -1.50 8.52
CA PHE A 186 -22.62 -0.51 7.71
C PHE A 186 -21.82 -1.17 6.56
N PRO A 187 -21.94 -0.67 5.32
CA PRO A 187 -21.25 -1.25 4.16
C PRO A 187 -19.77 -0.84 4.15
N MET A 188 -18.98 -1.51 5.00
CA MET A 188 -17.64 -1.04 5.39
C MET A 188 -16.65 -0.94 4.23
N LYS A 189 -16.80 -1.75 3.16
CA LYS A 189 -15.99 -1.57 1.94
C LYS A 189 -16.21 -0.18 1.32
N LYS A 190 -17.45 0.30 1.28
CA LYS A 190 -17.79 1.61 0.67
C LYS A 190 -17.31 2.76 1.56
N VAL A 191 -17.54 2.64 2.88
CA VAL A 191 -17.04 3.61 3.87
C VAL A 191 -15.52 3.76 3.77
N LEU A 192 -14.78 2.64 3.75
CA LEU A 192 -13.31 2.66 3.68
C LEU A 192 -12.78 3.16 2.34
N LEU A 193 -13.45 2.83 1.23
CA LEU A 193 -13.09 3.36 -0.08
C LEU A 193 -13.29 4.88 -0.14
N LEU A 194 -14.45 5.37 0.30
CA LEU A 194 -14.74 6.80 0.36
C LEU A 194 -13.77 7.52 1.30
N LEU A 195 -13.45 6.93 2.45
CA LEU A 195 -12.46 7.47 3.38
C LEU A 195 -11.08 7.59 2.73
N TRP A 196 -10.64 6.54 2.04
CA TRP A 196 -9.38 6.59 1.31
C TRP A 196 -9.37 7.70 0.25
N LYS A 197 -10.42 7.79 -0.57
CA LYS A 197 -10.50 8.81 -1.62
C LYS A 197 -10.63 10.23 -1.07
N THR A 198 -11.35 10.40 0.05
CA THR A 198 -11.42 11.68 0.77
C THR A 198 -10.05 12.12 1.25
N VAL A 199 -9.32 11.25 1.96
CA VAL A 199 -7.95 11.55 2.44
C VAL A 199 -6.99 11.81 1.29
N LEU A 200 -7.14 11.09 0.17
CA LEU A 200 -6.33 11.30 -1.03
C LEU A 200 -6.63 12.64 -1.70
N CYS A 201 -7.91 13.00 -1.80
CA CYS A 201 -8.35 14.26 -2.40
C CYS A 201 -7.91 15.47 -1.56
N THR A 202 -8.05 15.42 -0.24
CA THR A 202 -7.70 16.54 0.65
C THR A 202 -6.18 16.69 0.82
N LEU A 203 -5.48 15.62 1.19
CA LEU A 203 -4.05 15.68 1.50
C LEU A 203 -3.14 15.52 0.27
N GLY A 204 -3.62 14.91 -0.81
CA GLY A 204 -2.85 14.65 -2.02
C GLY A 204 -2.13 13.30 -2.06
N GLY A 205 -1.75 12.92 -3.28
CA GLY A 205 -1.06 11.67 -3.59
C GLY A 205 0.43 11.62 -3.23
N PHE A 206 1.13 10.57 -3.67
CA PHE A 206 2.57 10.44 -3.40
C PHE A 206 3.45 11.42 -4.18
N GLU A 207 2.98 11.87 -5.36
CA GLU A 207 3.68 12.86 -6.18
C GLU A 207 3.53 14.26 -5.57
N GLU A 208 2.29 14.67 -5.25
CA GLU A 208 2.01 15.90 -4.48
C GLU A 208 2.82 15.97 -3.18
N LEU A 209 2.79 14.90 -2.37
CA LEU A 209 3.58 14.82 -1.12
C LEU A 209 5.09 15.01 -1.37
N GLN A 210 5.63 14.50 -2.48
CA GLN A 210 7.03 14.66 -2.82
C GLN A 210 7.35 16.12 -3.21
N GLY A 211 6.42 16.80 -3.88
CA GLY A 211 6.45 18.25 -4.15
C GLY A 211 6.43 19.07 -2.86
N MET A 212 5.42 18.86 -2.00
CA MET A 212 5.30 19.52 -0.69
C MET A 212 6.55 19.32 0.17
N LYS A 213 7.17 18.15 0.10
CA LYS A 213 8.42 17.87 0.81
C LYS A 213 9.60 18.65 0.24
N ALA A 214 9.67 18.87 -1.06
CA ALA A 214 10.72 19.69 -1.66
C ALA A 214 10.56 21.15 -1.25
N GLU A 215 9.32 21.66 -1.28
CA GLU A 215 8.96 23.00 -0.82
C GLU A 215 9.30 23.22 0.66
N LYS A 216 8.84 22.34 1.55
CA LYS A 216 9.15 22.43 2.99
C LYS A 216 10.66 22.36 3.28
N ARG A 217 11.45 21.68 2.44
CA ARG A 217 12.92 21.73 2.56
C ARG A 217 13.49 23.09 2.16
N SER A 218 12.95 23.70 1.12
CA SER A 218 13.34 25.05 0.68
C SER A 218 13.06 26.08 1.77
N ILE A 219 11.86 26.03 2.38
CA ILE A 219 11.46 26.92 3.48
C ILE A 219 12.41 26.77 4.67
N LEU A 220 12.82 25.55 5.02
CA LEU A 220 13.75 25.27 6.12
C LEU A 220 15.23 25.47 5.74
N GLY A 221 15.54 26.02 4.57
CA GLY A 221 16.93 26.23 4.12
C GLY A 221 17.75 24.93 3.92
N LEU A 222 17.08 23.79 3.76
CA LEU A 222 17.73 22.49 3.58
C LEU A 222 18.08 22.24 2.10
N PRO A 223 19.20 21.57 1.79
CA PRO A 223 19.58 21.29 0.41
C PRO A 223 18.53 20.41 -0.29
N PRO A 224 18.39 20.51 -1.63
CA PRO A 224 17.45 19.68 -2.37
C PRO A 224 17.75 18.19 -2.18
N LEU A 225 16.74 17.35 -2.37
CA LEU A 225 16.95 15.91 -2.29
C LEU A 225 17.81 15.47 -3.48
N PRO A 226 18.84 14.63 -3.27
CA PRO A 226 19.74 14.22 -4.35
C PRO A 226 19.04 13.38 -5.41
N GLU A 227 17.97 12.67 -5.04
CA GLU A 227 17.29 11.70 -5.89
C GLU A 227 15.80 11.69 -5.58
N ASP A 228 14.98 11.56 -6.63
CA ASP A 228 13.57 11.23 -6.51
C ASP A 228 13.39 9.73 -6.33
N SER A 229 12.93 9.33 -5.15
CA SER A 229 12.72 7.92 -4.82
C SER A 229 11.67 7.23 -5.69
N ILE A 230 10.69 7.95 -6.23
CA ILE A 230 9.66 7.37 -7.10
C ILE A 230 10.30 7.01 -8.44
N LYS A 231 11.04 7.95 -9.05
CA LYS A 231 11.78 7.73 -10.31
C LYS A 231 12.82 6.62 -10.20
N VAL A 232 13.62 6.62 -9.13
CA VAL A 232 14.63 5.55 -8.90
C VAL A 232 13.98 4.17 -8.81
N ILE A 233 12.86 4.03 -8.09
CA ILE A 233 12.17 2.74 -7.95
C ILE A 233 11.54 2.30 -9.26
N ARG A 234 10.95 3.23 -10.03
CA ARG A 234 10.34 2.93 -11.33
C ARG A 234 11.35 2.34 -12.32
N ASN A 235 12.60 2.78 -12.26
CA ASN A 235 13.67 2.31 -13.13
C ASN A 235 14.42 1.08 -12.57
N MET A 236 14.06 0.62 -11.37
CA MET A 236 14.75 -0.50 -10.71
C MET A 236 14.22 -1.84 -11.24
N ARG A 237 15.13 -2.73 -11.68
CA ARG A 237 14.78 -4.13 -11.99
C ARG A 237 14.62 -4.97 -10.73
N ALA A 238 13.71 -5.96 -10.77
CA ALA A 238 13.60 -6.96 -9.71
C ALA A 238 14.91 -7.78 -9.58
N ALA A 239 15.28 -8.12 -8.35
CA ALA A 239 16.39 -9.04 -8.07
C ALA A 239 15.94 -10.49 -8.25
N SER A 240 16.89 -11.36 -8.60
CA SER A 240 16.65 -12.81 -8.64
C SER A 240 16.29 -13.30 -7.24
N PRO A 241 15.26 -14.15 -7.10
CA PRO A 241 14.83 -14.62 -5.79
C PRO A 241 15.94 -15.47 -5.12
N PRO A 242 16.04 -15.45 -3.77
CA PRO A 242 16.97 -16.31 -3.07
C PRO A 242 16.56 -17.78 -3.26
N ALA A 243 17.56 -18.67 -3.39
CA ALA A 243 17.33 -20.11 -3.54
C ALA A 243 16.51 -20.63 -2.35
N SER A 244 15.47 -21.40 -2.66
CA SER A 244 14.62 -22.07 -1.69
C SER A 244 15.31 -23.34 -1.16
N ALA A 245 14.78 -23.90 -0.06
CA ALA A 245 15.32 -25.14 0.50
C ALA A 245 15.28 -26.29 -0.52
N SER A 246 14.21 -26.37 -1.32
CA SER A 246 14.10 -27.31 -2.44
C SER A 246 15.16 -27.06 -3.51
N ASP A 247 15.40 -25.80 -3.92
CA ASP A 247 16.44 -25.47 -4.91
C ASP A 247 17.86 -25.82 -4.40
N LEU A 248 18.08 -25.69 -3.09
CA LEU A 248 19.34 -26.05 -2.45
C LEU A 248 19.51 -27.57 -2.38
N ILE A 249 18.46 -28.32 -2.03
CA ILE A 249 18.46 -29.80 -2.05
C ILE A 249 18.68 -30.33 -3.47
N GLU A 250 18.02 -29.74 -4.46
CA GLU A 250 18.17 -30.13 -5.87
C GLU A 250 19.58 -29.78 -6.41
N GLN A 251 20.16 -28.65 -5.99
CA GLN A 251 21.56 -28.33 -6.28
C GLN A 251 22.54 -29.30 -5.59
N GLN A 252 22.20 -29.79 -4.39
CA GLN A 252 23.01 -30.75 -3.66
C GLN A 252 22.94 -32.15 -4.29
N GLN A 253 21.76 -32.57 -4.76
CA GLN A 253 21.56 -33.79 -5.54
C GLN A 253 22.24 -33.72 -6.93
N LYS A 254 22.17 -32.55 -7.61
CA LYS A 254 22.88 -32.33 -8.88
C LYS A 254 24.41 -32.26 -8.73
N ARG A 255 24.92 -31.87 -7.55
CA ARG A 255 26.35 -31.93 -7.24
C ARG A 255 26.83 -33.36 -7.00
N GLY A 256 26.01 -34.22 -6.36
CA GLY A 256 26.32 -35.64 -6.20
C GLY A 256 26.37 -36.44 -7.51
N ARG A 257 25.77 -35.94 -8.61
CA ARG A 257 25.81 -36.58 -9.95
C ARG A 257 26.94 -36.10 -10.87
N ARG A 258 27.78 -35.14 -10.45
CA ARG A 258 28.81 -34.53 -11.33
C ARG A 258 30.23 -35.05 -11.09
N GLU A 259 30.42 -36.06 -10.26
CA GLU A 259 31.70 -36.76 -10.14
C GLU A 259 31.77 -37.91 -11.15
N HIS A 260 31.88 -37.61 -12.44
CA HIS A 260 32.44 -38.49 -13.49
C HIS A 260 32.41 -37.74 -14.83
N LYS A 261 33.28 -36.75 -14.97
CA LYS A 261 33.82 -36.34 -16.28
C LYS A 261 35.18 -35.71 -16.01
N ALA A 262 36.21 -36.51 -16.26
CA ALA A 262 37.61 -36.13 -16.17
C ALA A 262 37.85 -34.84 -16.96
N LEU A 263 38.39 -33.83 -16.28
CA LEU A 263 38.90 -32.62 -16.90
C LEU A 263 40.29 -32.95 -17.47
N ILE A 264 40.41 -32.91 -18.80
CA ILE A 264 41.69 -32.97 -19.49
C ILE A 264 42.55 -31.79 -19.02
N LYS A 265 43.72 -32.11 -18.46
CA LYS A 265 44.79 -31.20 -18.08
C LYS A 265 45.13 -30.27 -19.25
N GLN A 266 45.17 -28.97 -18.98
CA GLN A 266 46.00 -28.04 -19.73
C GLN A 266 47.05 -27.51 -18.76
N ASP A 267 48.30 -27.93 -18.97
CA ASP A 267 49.48 -27.49 -18.24
C ASP A 267 49.82 -26.03 -18.59
N ASN A 268 50.18 -25.26 -17.55
CA ASN A 268 51.27 -24.27 -17.51
C ASN A 268 51.26 -23.66 -16.09
N LEU A 269 52.11 -24.15 -15.19
CA LEU A 269 53.43 -23.60 -14.84
C LEU A 269 53.34 -22.19 -14.23
N ASP A 270 53.20 -22.11 -12.89
CA ASP A 270 54.28 -21.59 -12.06
C ASP A 270 54.05 -21.90 -10.58
N ALA A 271 55.16 -22.29 -9.97
CA ALA A 271 55.28 -22.84 -8.63
C ALA A 271 55.12 -21.75 -7.56
N PHE A 272 54.50 -22.09 -6.43
CA PHE A 272 55.15 -21.95 -5.13
C PHE A 272 54.43 -22.85 -4.14
N ASN A 273 55.18 -23.84 -3.69
CA ASN A 273 54.81 -24.95 -2.85
C ASN A 273 55.19 -24.57 -1.41
N GLU A 274 54.24 -24.58 -0.47
CA GLU A 274 54.55 -24.75 0.95
C GLU A 274 53.44 -25.61 1.56
N ARG A 275 53.71 -26.92 1.64
CA ARG A 275 52.96 -27.88 2.46
C ARG A 275 53.67 -28.01 3.80
N ASP A 276 52.86 -27.89 4.84
CA ASP A 276 53.14 -28.17 6.25
C ASP A 276 53.50 -29.67 6.47
N PRO A 277 54.66 -30.01 7.05
CA PRO A 277 55.20 -31.37 7.13
C PRO A 277 54.71 -32.23 8.32
N TYR A 278 53.56 -31.94 8.95
CA TYR A 278 53.13 -32.65 10.16
C TYR A 278 51.77 -33.38 10.09
N LYS A 279 51.52 -34.18 9.06
CA LYS A 279 50.50 -35.25 9.17
C LYS A 279 51.01 -36.58 8.63
N ALA A 280 51.25 -37.47 9.58
CA ALA A 280 51.56 -38.87 9.39
C ALA A 280 50.35 -39.64 8.84
N ASP A 281 50.63 -40.36 7.77
CA ASP A 281 50.25 -41.74 7.43
C ASP A 281 49.21 -42.42 8.34
N ASP A 282 48.12 -42.89 7.72
CA ASP A 282 47.56 -44.18 8.09
C ASP A 282 47.05 -44.88 6.83
N SER A 283 47.78 -45.92 6.48
CA SER A 283 47.57 -46.90 5.42
C SER A 283 46.30 -47.73 5.64
N ARG A 284 45.59 -48.05 4.56
CA ARG A 284 45.25 -49.43 4.18
C ARG A 284 44.48 -49.49 2.85
N GLU A 285 45.15 -50.16 1.91
CA GLU A 285 44.65 -50.89 0.72
C GLU A 285 43.56 -51.91 1.19
N GLU A 286 42.63 -52.43 0.38
CA GLU A 286 42.74 -53.21 -0.87
C GLU A 286 41.32 -53.27 -1.49
N GLU A 287 41.14 -52.98 -2.79
CA GLU A 287 40.98 -53.94 -3.93
C GLU A 287 39.60 -54.63 -3.98
N GLU A 288 38.79 -54.30 -4.99
CA GLU A 288 38.41 -55.12 -6.18
C GLU A 288 37.19 -56.03 -5.85
N GLU A 289 36.18 -56.28 -6.68
CA GLU A 289 36.12 -56.65 -8.10
C GLU A 289 34.76 -56.26 -8.74
N ASN A 290 34.75 -56.29 -10.07
CA ASN A 290 33.66 -55.99 -11.01
C ASN A 290 32.69 -57.17 -11.27
N ASP A 291 31.75 -56.91 -12.19
CA ASP A 291 31.00 -57.81 -13.10
C ASP A 291 29.71 -58.46 -12.52
N ASP A 292 28.58 -58.58 -13.22
CA ASP A 292 28.24 -58.28 -14.62
C ASP A 292 26.70 -58.24 -14.80
N ASP A 293 26.30 -57.55 -15.87
CA ASP A 293 25.16 -57.68 -16.78
C ASP A 293 23.78 -58.29 -16.35
N ASN A 294 22.70 -57.55 -16.67
CA ASN A 294 21.54 -58.14 -17.34
C ASN A 294 20.66 -57.08 -18.03
N SER A 295 20.54 -57.23 -19.35
CA SER A 295 19.68 -56.48 -20.27
C SER A 295 18.26 -57.06 -20.32
N LEU A 296 17.22 -56.21 -20.44
CA LEU A 296 16.20 -56.21 -21.53
C LEU A 296 14.92 -55.41 -21.17
N GLU A 297 14.56 -54.53 -22.12
CA GLU A 297 13.22 -54.05 -22.53
C GLU A 297 12.36 -53.26 -21.51
N GLY A 298 11.76 -52.11 -21.83
CA GLY A 298 11.45 -51.53 -23.13
C GLY A 298 9.98 -51.12 -23.17
N GLU A 299 9.58 -50.05 -22.46
CA GLU A 299 8.30 -49.37 -22.73
C GLU A 299 8.51 -47.87 -22.89
N THR A 300 8.20 -47.41 -24.10
CA THR A 300 8.23 -46.03 -24.58
C THR A 300 7.04 -45.23 -24.06
N PHE A 301 7.29 -44.14 -23.34
CA PHE A 301 6.31 -43.06 -23.12
C PHE A 301 6.66 -41.84 -24.00
N PRO A 302 5.66 -41.14 -24.59
CA PRO A 302 5.91 -40.11 -25.58
C PRO A 302 6.49 -38.83 -24.96
N LEU A 303 7.54 -38.29 -25.58
CA LEU A 303 8.05 -36.95 -25.33
C LEU A 303 6.96 -35.92 -25.70
N GLU A 304 6.37 -35.25 -24.71
CA GLU A 304 5.67 -33.99 -24.93
C GLU A 304 6.65 -32.99 -25.53
N ARG A 305 6.30 -32.48 -26.71
CA ARG A 305 7.01 -31.41 -27.41
C ARG A 305 7.07 -30.20 -26.49
N ASP A 306 8.28 -29.68 -26.27
CA ASP A 306 8.48 -28.31 -25.84
C ASP A 306 7.68 -27.39 -26.78
N GLU A 307 6.60 -26.82 -26.28
CA GLU A 307 5.93 -25.70 -26.91
C GLU A 307 6.92 -24.54 -26.95
N VAL A 308 7.50 -24.33 -28.13
CA VAL A 308 8.32 -23.19 -28.47
C VAL A 308 7.52 -21.92 -28.15
N MET A 309 7.93 -21.20 -27.10
CA MET A 309 7.38 -19.89 -26.78
C MET A 309 7.34 -19.02 -28.04
N PRO A 310 6.22 -18.34 -28.34
CA PRO A 310 6.20 -17.35 -29.41
C PRO A 310 7.17 -16.21 -29.08
N PRO A 311 7.84 -15.62 -30.08
CA PRO A 311 8.76 -14.52 -29.85
C PRO A 311 8.00 -13.33 -29.24
N PRO A 312 8.61 -12.58 -28.30
CA PRO A 312 7.95 -11.44 -27.69
C PRO A 312 7.63 -10.39 -28.75
N LEU A 313 6.38 -9.92 -28.75
CA LEU A 313 5.91 -8.79 -29.56
C LEU A 313 6.86 -7.60 -29.38
N GLN A 314 7.31 -7.04 -30.50
CA GLN A 314 8.19 -5.87 -30.52
C GLN A 314 7.44 -4.65 -29.96
N HIS A 315 7.76 -4.29 -28.71
CA HIS A 315 7.40 -2.97 -28.19
C HIS A 315 8.12 -1.88 -29.01
N PRO A 316 7.48 -0.74 -29.29
CA PRO A 316 8.12 0.39 -29.96
C PRO A 316 9.37 0.81 -29.17
N GLN A 317 10.46 1.06 -29.89
CA GLN A 317 11.76 1.41 -29.35
C GLN A 317 11.64 2.66 -28.46
N THR A 318 11.57 2.45 -27.16
CA THR A 318 11.82 3.50 -26.17
C THR A 318 13.32 3.51 -25.90
N ASP A 319 13.91 4.69 -25.94
CA ASP A 319 15.33 4.98 -25.79
C ASP A 319 16.02 4.02 -24.81
N ARG A 320 17.00 3.26 -25.33
CA ARG A 320 17.95 2.51 -24.49
C ARG A 320 18.84 3.49 -23.73
N LEU A 321 18.29 4.07 -22.67
CA LEU A 321 19.02 4.89 -21.72
C LEU A 321 19.99 3.99 -20.95
N THR A 322 21.28 4.27 -21.11
CA THR A 322 22.41 3.66 -20.41
C THR A 322 22.19 3.63 -18.89
N CYS A 323 22.23 2.44 -18.29
CA CYS A 323 22.25 2.27 -16.84
C CYS A 323 23.48 3.01 -16.27
N PRO A 324 23.35 3.90 -15.27
CA PRO A 324 24.51 4.57 -14.69
C PRO A 324 25.49 3.53 -14.13
N LYS A 325 26.79 3.73 -14.33
CA LYS A 325 27.85 2.98 -13.64
C LYS A 325 27.83 3.36 -12.15
N GLY A 326 26.98 2.73 -11.34
CA GLY A 326 26.87 3.02 -9.91
C GLY A 326 25.69 2.36 -9.20
N LEU A 327 25.70 2.42 -7.86
CA LEU A 327 24.54 2.02 -7.05
C LEU A 327 23.37 3.01 -7.27
N PRO A 328 22.11 2.56 -7.14
CA PRO A 328 20.93 3.38 -7.42
C PRO A 328 20.67 4.48 -6.37
N TRP A 329 21.50 4.57 -5.33
CA TRP A 329 21.31 5.50 -4.23
C TRP A 329 22.62 6.13 -3.78
N ALA A 330 22.64 7.46 -3.69
CA ALA A 330 23.67 8.18 -2.96
C ALA A 330 23.66 7.80 -1.47
N PRO A 331 24.83 7.61 -0.84
CA PRO A 331 24.92 7.28 0.58
C PRO A 331 24.49 8.46 1.45
N LYS A 332 24.10 8.17 2.69
CA LYS A 332 23.66 9.18 3.66
C LYS A 332 24.34 9.01 5.00
N VAL A 333 24.66 10.12 5.64
CA VAL A 333 25.23 10.19 7.00
C VAL A 333 24.35 11.10 7.86
N ARG A 334 24.06 10.72 9.11
CA ARG A 334 23.41 11.62 10.07
C ARG A 334 24.43 12.40 10.88
N GLU A 335 24.01 13.51 11.45
CA GLU A 335 24.75 14.26 12.47
C GLU A 335 25.27 13.34 13.59
N LYS A 336 24.38 12.57 14.21
CA LYS A 336 24.74 11.61 15.26
C LYS A 336 25.78 10.56 14.81
N ASP A 337 25.77 10.18 13.53
CA ASP A 337 26.76 9.22 13.01
C ASP A 337 28.16 9.88 12.90
N ILE A 338 28.22 11.20 12.68
CA ILE A 338 29.46 12.00 12.71
C ILE A 338 29.94 12.20 14.14
N GLU A 339 29.03 12.53 15.06
CA GLU A 339 29.32 12.68 16.50
C GLU A 339 29.92 11.40 17.07
N MET A 340 29.27 10.25 16.88
CA MET A 340 29.77 8.97 17.36
C MET A 340 31.16 8.62 16.78
N PHE A 341 31.38 8.92 15.50
CA PHE A 341 32.68 8.69 14.86
C PHE A 341 33.78 9.56 15.49
N LEU A 342 33.47 10.83 15.74
CA LEU A 342 34.37 11.77 16.39
C LEU A 342 34.64 11.43 17.84
N GLU A 343 33.62 11.07 18.62
CA GLU A 343 33.76 10.64 20.01
C GLU A 343 34.64 9.39 20.12
N SER A 344 34.38 8.38 19.29
CA SER A 344 35.23 7.17 19.24
C SER A 344 36.67 7.50 18.86
N SER A 345 36.86 8.39 17.87
CA SER A 345 38.19 8.82 17.44
C SER A 345 38.93 9.61 18.53
N ARG A 346 38.28 10.59 19.16
CA ARG A 346 38.88 11.41 20.22
C ARG A 346 39.17 10.58 21.46
N SER A 347 38.27 9.68 21.85
CA SER A 347 38.52 8.73 22.94
C SER A 347 39.75 7.87 22.65
N LYS A 348 39.89 7.35 21.42
CA LYS A 348 41.02 6.51 21.02
C LYS A 348 42.36 7.25 20.96
N PHE A 349 42.39 8.47 20.44
CA PHE A 349 43.64 9.19 20.14
C PHE A 349 44.01 10.27 21.17
N ILE A 350 43.03 10.83 21.87
CA ILE A 350 43.19 11.98 22.78
C ILE A 350 42.80 11.60 24.22
N GLY A 351 41.96 10.58 24.42
CA GLY A 351 41.49 10.14 25.74
C GLY A 351 40.41 11.03 26.36
N TYR A 352 39.89 12.00 25.62
CA TYR A 352 38.84 12.93 26.07
C TYR A 352 37.77 13.14 24.99
N THR A 353 36.52 13.38 25.38
CA THR A 353 35.40 13.61 24.47
C THR A 353 34.79 15.00 24.69
N LEU A 354 34.60 15.73 23.59
CA LEU A 354 33.83 16.97 23.55
C LEU A 354 32.41 16.59 23.11
N GLY A 355 31.47 16.53 24.05
CA GLY A 355 30.08 16.18 23.75
C GLY A 355 29.46 17.16 22.75
N SER A 356 28.70 16.64 21.78
CA SER A 356 27.99 17.41 20.74
C SER A 356 28.84 18.26 19.78
N ASP A 357 30.17 18.22 19.89
CA ASP A 357 31.04 18.95 18.96
C ASP A 357 31.38 18.12 17.72
N THR A 358 30.98 18.61 16.54
CA THR A 358 31.26 17.97 15.25
C THR A 358 32.40 18.63 14.46
N ASN A 359 33.04 19.68 15.00
CA ASN A 359 33.98 20.51 14.25
C ASN A 359 35.44 20.38 14.71
N THR A 360 35.70 20.15 15.99
CA THR A 360 37.07 20.15 16.51
C THR A 360 37.81 18.87 16.11
N VAL A 361 38.82 19.00 15.25
CA VAL A 361 39.65 17.86 14.80
C VAL A 361 41.10 17.95 15.28
N VAL A 362 41.37 18.89 16.17
CA VAL A 362 42.69 19.10 16.78
C VAL A 362 43.12 17.82 17.51
N GLY A 363 44.37 17.41 17.31
CA GLY A 363 44.92 16.18 17.91
C GLY A 363 44.55 14.88 17.18
N LEU A 364 43.70 14.92 16.15
CA LEU A 364 43.35 13.73 15.37
C LEU A 364 44.27 13.55 14.14
N PRO A 365 44.63 12.30 13.77
CA PRO A 365 45.39 12.02 12.54
C PRO A 365 44.72 12.48 11.24
N ARG A 366 45.52 12.79 10.21
CA ARG A 366 45.03 13.23 8.87
C ARG A 366 43.97 12.30 8.24
N PRO A 367 44.07 10.96 8.31
CA PRO A 367 43.03 10.08 7.77
C PRO A 367 41.64 10.30 8.41
N ILE A 368 41.60 10.71 9.68
CA ILE A 368 40.36 11.03 10.38
C ILE A 368 39.78 12.34 9.87
N HIS A 369 40.63 13.33 9.55
CA HIS A 369 40.19 14.58 8.93
C HIS A 369 39.53 14.32 7.57
N GLU A 370 40.14 13.50 6.73
CA GLU A 370 39.58 13.08 5.43
C GLU A 370 38.27 12.31 5.59
N SER A 371 38.20 11.41 6.57
CA SER A 371 36.98 10.67 6.90
C SER A 371 35.85 11.61 7.30
N ILE A 372 36.10 12.57 8.20
CA ILE A 372 35.11 13.57 8.63
C ILE A 372 34.66 14.44 7.47
N LYS A 373 35.58 14.88 6.61
CA LYS A 373 35.27 15.65 5.40
C LYS A 373 34.29 14.88 4.52
N THR A 374 34.55 13.59 4.30
CA THR A 374 33.69 12.69 3.50
C THR A 374 32.33 12.47 4.16
N LEU A 375 32.29 12.29 5.48
CA LEU A 375 31.05 12.13 6.25
C LEU A 375 30.19 13.40 6.17
N LYS A 376 30.80 14.58 6.33
CA LYS A 376 30.12 15.88 6.22
C LYS A 376 29.57 16.14 4.82
N GLN A 377 30.30 15.74 3.76
CA GLN A 377 29.83 15.86 2.38
C GLN A 377 28.54 15.06 2.13
N HIS A 378 28.36 13.93 2.82
CA HIS A 378 27.17 13.08 2.71
C HIS A 378 26.17 13.28 3.86
N LYS A 379 26.31 14.36 4.65
CA LYS A 379 25.38 14.71 5.73
C LYS A 379 24.00 14.94 5.14
N TYR A 380 23.02 14.21 5.64
CA TYR A 380 21.61 14.39 5.30
C TYR A 380 20.82 14.77 6.54
N THR A 381 20.37 16.02 6.57
CA THR A 381 19.41 16.51 7.57
C THR A 381 17.99 16.30 7.06
N SER A 382 17.19 15.59 7.86
CA SER A 382 15.77 15.37 7.59
C SER A 382 14.90 16.45 8.21
N ILE A 383 13.76 16.75 7.58
CA ILE A 383 12.74 17.67 8.14
C ILE A 383 12.35 17.26 9.57
N ALA A 384 12.23 15.94 9.81
CA ALA A 384 11.87 15.40 11.11
C ALA A 384 12.94 15.65 12.20
N GLU A 385 14.22 15.76 11.84
CA GLU A 385 15.29 16.12 12.78
C GLU A 385 15.22 17.62 13.12
N VAL A 386 14.98 18.47 12.11
CA VAL A 386 14.78 19.92 12.33
C VAL A 386 13.58 20.17 13.24
N GLN A 387 12.44 19.52 12.96
CA GLN A 387 11.24 19.64 13.79
C GLN A 387 11.47 19.20 15.24
N ALA A 388 12.16 18.07 15.44
CA ALA A 388 12.47 17.59 16.80
C ALA A 388 13.43 18.54 17.54
N GLN A 389 14.35 19.20 16.84
CA GLN A 389 15.24 20.21 17.42
C GLN A 389 14.49 21.48 17.82
N MET A 390 13.60 21.98 16.95
CA MET A 390 12.75 23.13 17.26
C MET A 390 11.92 22.90 18.53
N GLU A 391 11.32 21.71 18.66
CA GLU A 391 10.56 21.32 19.85
C GLU A 391 11.42 21.24 21.11
N GLU A 392 12.65 20.73 21.00
CA GLU A 392 13.59 20.72 22.12
C GLU A 392 13.97 22.15 22.55
N GLU A 393 14.12 23.08 21.60
CA GLU A 393 14.37 24.49 21.86
C GLU A 393 13.17 25.18 22.54
N TYR A 394 11.95 24.91 22.05
CA TYR A 394 10.72 25.41 22.68
C TYR A 394 10.59 24.94 24.13
N LEU A 395 10.86 23.65 24.40
CA LEU A 395 10.84 23.09 25.75
C LEU A 395 11.90 23.70 26.68
N ARG A 396 13.04 24.16 26.13
CA ARG A 396 14.09 24.83 26.90
C ARG A 396 13.73 26.27 27.28
N SER A 397 12.95 26.96 26.46
CA SER A 397 12.61 28.38 26.65
C SER A 397 11.10 28.66 26.55
N PRO A 398 10.25 28.02 27.38
CA PRO A 398 8.79 28.05 27.22
C PRO A 398 8.17 29.44 27.42
N LEU A 399 8.83 30.33 28.17
CA LEU A 399 8.33 31.68 28.46
C LEU A 399 8.80 32.73 27.45
N SER A 400 9.79 32.40 26.61
CA SER A 400 10.45 33.37 25.71
C SER A 400 10.06 33.20 24.24
N GLY A 401 9.44 32.08 23.88
CA GLY A 401 9.16 31.71 22.48
C GLY A 401 7.87 32.27 21.88
N GLY A 402 7.02 32.94 22.67
CA GLY A 402 5.68 33.37 22.22
C GLY A 402 4.69 32.20 22.04
N GLU A 403 3.49 32.49 21.55
CA GLU A 403 2.55 31.45 21.11
C GLU A 403 3.05 30.83 19.80
N GLU A 404 3.00 29.50 19.70
CA GLU A 404 3.37 28.80 18.47
C GLU A 404 2.32 29.06 17.38
N GLU A 405 2.72 29.74 16.30
CA GLU A 405 1.87 29.89 15.11
C GLU A 405 1.84 28.59 14.31
N VAL A 406 0.85 27.75 14.58
CA VAL A 406 0.63 26.50 13.84
C VAL A 406 -0.15 26.79 12.55
N GLU A 407 0.53 26.66 11.41
CA GLU A 407 -0.08 26.79 10.09
C GLU A 407 -1.23 25.78 9.90
N GLN A 408 -2.43 26.28 9.61
CA GLN A 408 -3.63 25.46 9.43
C GLN A 408 -3.69 24.84 8.04
N VAL A 409 -2.78 23.89 7.78
CA VAL A 409 -2.78 23.09 6.55
C VAL A 409 -3.78 21.93 6.65
N PRO A 410 -4.26 21.35 5.53
CA PRO A 410 -5.23 20.25 5.55
C PRO A 410 -4.80 19.03 6.39
N ALA A 411 -3.48 18.76 6.46
CA ALA A 411 -2.95 17.69 7.31
C ALA A 411 -3.08 18.01 8.81
N GLU A 412 -2.95 19.28 9.19
CA GLU A 412 -3.10 19.76 10.56
C GLU A 412 -4.57 19.69 11.00
N THR A 413 -5.48 20.25 10.20
CA THR A 413 -6.93 20.20 10.48
C THR A 413 -7.43 18.76 10.63
N LEU A 414 -6.98 17.85 9.77
CA LEU A 414 -7.31 16.43 9.89
C LEU A 414 -6.71 15.80 11.16
N TYR A 415 -5.46 16.13 11.50
CA TYR A 415 -4.83 15.61 12.70
C TYR A 415 -5.56 16.05 13.96
N GLN A 416 -5.94 17.33 14.06
CA GLN A 416 -6.72 17.88 15.17
C GLN A 416 -8.05 17.14 15.35
N GLY A 417 -8.79 16.89 14.27
CA GLY A 417 -10.04 16.12 14.32
C GLY A 417 -9.83 14.65 14.70
N LEU A 418 -8.70 14.04 14.30
CA LEU A 418 -8.39 12.66 14.67
C LEU A 418 -7.89 12.51 16.11
N LEU A 419 -7.20 13.51 16.63
CA LEU A 419 -6.43 13.43 17.87
C LEU A 419 -7.25 12.88 19.07
N PRO A 420 -8.49 13.35 19.35
CA PRO A 420 -9.26 12.90 20.52
C PRO A 420 -9.53 11.39 20.55
N SER A 421 -9.68 10.76 19.38
CA SER A 421 -10.03 9.34 19.23
C SER A 421 -9.03 8.56 18.38
N LEU A 422 -7.81 9.09 18.20
CA LEU A 422 -6.79 8.48 17.33
C LEU A 422 -6.50 7.02 17.70
N PRO A 423 -6.33 6.64 18.98
CA PRO A 423 -6.12 5.23 19.35
C PRO A 423 -7.26 4.33 18.87
N GLN A 424 -8.51 4.76 19.06
CA GLN A 424 -9.71 4.03 18.68
C GLN A 424 -9.79 3.85 17.16
N TYR A 425 -9.50 4.90 16.39
CA TYR A 425 -9.45 4.83 14.93
C TYR A 425 -8.37 3.84 14.45
N MET A 426 -7.18 3.87 15.04
CA MET A 426 -6.09 2.95 14.68
C MET A 426 -6.46 1.50 15.01
N ILE A 427 -7.05 1.24 16.18
CA ILE A 427 -7.52 -0.10 16.57
C ILE A 427 -8.62 -0.58 15.63
N ALA A 428 -9.60 0.27 15.30
CA ALA A 428 -10.73 -0.10 14.45
C ALA A 428 -10.26 -0.48 13.03
N LEU A 429 -9.37 0.32 12.42
CA LEU A 429 -8.78 -0.02 11.13
C LEU A 429 -8.01 -1.36 11.17
N LEU A 430 -7.24 -1.63 12.22
CA LEU A 430 -6.47 -2.87 12.34
C LEU A 430 -7.37 -4.09 12.60
N LYS A 431 -8.47 -3.94 13.35
CA LYS A 431 -9.48 -5.00 13.53
C LYS A 431 -10.10 -5.41 12.19
N ILE A 432 -10.52 -4.45 11.38
CA ILE A 432 -11.08 -4.72 10.05
C ILE A 432 -10.02 -5.34 9.12
N LEU A 433 -8.77 -4.84 9.17
CA LEU A 433 -7.66 -5.40 8.41
C LEU A 433 -7.39 -6.88 8.77
N LEU A 434 -7.52 -7.23 10.06
CA LEU A 434 -7.38 -8.61 10.52
C LEU A 434 -8.52 -9.50 10.01
N ALA A 435 -9.77 -9.05 10.05
CA ALA A 435 -10.92 -9.79 9.52
C ALA A 435 -10.83 -9.99 7.99
N ALA A 436 -10.27 -9.02 7.28
CA ALA A 436 -10.04 -9.10 5.83
C ALA A 436 -8.76 -9.85 5.45
N ALA A 437 -7.92 -10.24 6.42
CA ALA A 437 -6.69 -10.96 6.13
C ALA A 437 -7.00 -12.34 5.54
N PRO A 438 -6.28 -12.81 4.50
CA PRO A 438 -6.59 -14.08 3.85
C PRO A 438 -6.39 -15.30 4.76
N THR A 439 -5.60 -15.15 5.84
CA THR A 439 -5.35 -16.19 6.86
C THR A 439 -6.38 -16.19 7.99
N SER A 440 -7.37 -15.28 7.99
CA SER A 440 -8.42 -15.29 9.02
C SER A 440 -9.37 -16.48 8.83
N LYS A 441 -9.68 -17.18 9.92
CA LYS A 441 -10.70 -18.25 9.94
C LYS A 441 -12.06 -17.62 10.25
N ALA A 442 -13.11 -18.04 9.54
CA ALA A 442 -14.47 -17.49 9.69
C ALA A 442 -15.07 -17.57 11.11
N LYS A 443 -14.51 -18.39 12.01
CA LYS A 443 -14.98 -18.56 13.41
C LYS A 443 -14.30 -17.64 14.43
N THR A 444 -13.31 -16.83 14.06
CA THR A 444 -12.50 -16.05 15.03
C THR A 444 -12.76 -14.55 15.02
N ASP A 445 -13.69 -14.04 14.19
CA ASP A 445 -13.81 -12.61 13.99
C ASP A 445 -14.85 -12.00 14.93
N SER A 446 -14.40 -11.03 15.75
CA SER A 446 -15.27 -10.19 16.59
C SER A 446 -16.17 -9.25 15.78
N ILE A 447 -15.99 -9.17 14.46
CA ILE A 447 -16.71 -8.31 13.52
C ILE A 447 -17.05 -9.07 12.23
N ASN A 448 -18.25 -8.86 11.69
CA ASN A 448 -18.69 -9.49 10.44
C ASN A 448 -18.55 -8.53 9.25
N ILE A 449 -17.42 -8.59 8.55
CA ILE A 449 -17.19 -7.76 7.35
C ILE A 449 -17.98 -8.26 6.12
N LEU A 450 -18.52 -9.48 6.15
CA LEU A 450 -19.17 -10.11 5.00
C LEU A 450 -20.63 -9.67 4.82
N ALA A 451 -21.23 -9.03 5.82
CA ALA A 451 -22.57 -8.43 5.72
C ALA A 451 -22.72 -7.51 4.50
N ASP A 452 -21.63 -6.89 4.03
CA ASP A 452 -21.65 -6.01 2.86
C ASP A 452 -21.63 -6.75 1.49
N VAL A 453 -21.54 -8.08 1.48
CA VAL A 453 -21.48 -8.93 0.25
C VAL A 453 -22.56 -10.00 0.21
N LEU A 454 -23.08 -10.43 1.35
CA LEU A 454 -24.05 -11.52 1.40
C LEU A 454 -25.42 -11.11 0.83
N PRO A 455 -25.95 -11.84 -0.17
CA PRO A 455 -27.29 -11.59 -0.70
C PRO A 455 -28.38 -11.93 0.34
N GLU A 456 -29.62 -11.49 0.09
CA GLU A 456 -30.78 -11.87 0.91
C GLU A 456 -31.07 -13.37 0.80
N GLU A 457 -31.03 -13.90 -0.42
CA GLU A 457 -31.19 -15.32 -0.69
C GLU A 457 -29.83 -15.94 -1.04
N MET A 458 -29.50 -17.05 -0.38
CA MET A 458 -28.25 -17.75 -0.64
C MET A 458 -28.27 -18.43 -2.01
N PRO A 459 -27.13 -18.46 -2.71
CA PRO A 459 -27.04 -19.06 -4.04
C PRO A 459 -27.39 -20.55 -4.00
N THR A 460 -28.25 -20.99 -4.91
CA THR A 460 -28.70 -22.38 -5.00
C THR A 460 -27.89 -23.19 -6.02
N THR A 461 -27.23 -22.51 -6.98
CA THR A 461 -26.41 -23.16 -8.00
C THR A 461 -24.91 -23.06 -7.71
N VAL A 462 -24.14 -24.00 -8.25
CA VAL A 462 -22.67 -24.00 -8.16
C VAL A 462 -22.10 -22.72 -8.76
N LEU A 463 -22.60 -22.30 -9.93
CA LEU A 463 -22.14 -21.09 -10.61
C LEU A 463 -22.38 -19.82 -9.77
N GLN A 464 -23.56 -19.67 -9.19
CA GLN A 464 -23.85 -18.52 -8.32
C GLN A 464 -23.00 -18.55 -7.04
N SER A 465 -22.71 -19.74 -6.51
CA SER A 465 -21.83 -19.92 -5.35
C SER A 465 -20.38 -19.54 -5.67
N MET A 466 -19.88 -19.93 -6.86
CA MET A 466 -18.56 -19.52 -7.36
C MET A 466 -18.47 -18.00 -7.52
N LYS A 467 -19.48 -17.37 -8.13
CA LYS A 467 -19.57 -15.91 -8.28
C LYS A 467 -19.53 -15.21 -6.92
N LEU A 468 -20.31 -15.69 -5.95
CA LEU A 468 -20.30 -15.15 -4.58
C LEU A 468 -18.92 -15.31 -3.93
N GLY A 469 -18.24 -16.44 -4.13
CA GLY A 469 -16.87 -16.67 -3.64
C GLY A 469 -15.87 -15.65 -4.20
N VAL A 470 -15.94 -15.36 -5.50
CA VAL A 470 -15.13 -14.32 -6.17
C VAL A 470 -15.41 -12.95 -5.56
N ASP A 471 -16.69 -12.58 -5.37
CA ASP A 471 -17.06 -11.29 -4.80
C ASP A 471 -16.63 -11.13 -3.33
N VAL A 472 -16.72 -12.20 -2.52
CA VAL A 472 -16.25 -12.22 -1.13
C VAL A 472 -14.74 -11.99 -1.08
N ASN A 473 -13.97 -12.66 -1.94
CA ASN A 473 -12.53 -12.45 -2.01
C ASN A 473 -12.20 -11.03 -2.48
N ARG A 474 -12.79 -10.57 -3.58
CA ARG A 474 -12.63 -9.19 -4.09
C ARG A 474 -12.95 -8.15 -3.01
N HIS A 475 -13.99 -8.38 -2.21
CA HIS A 475 -14.36 -7.51 -1.11
C HIS A 475 -13.25 -7.40 -0.06
N LYS A 476 -12.67 -8.53 0.37
CA LYS A 476 -11.51 -8.53 1.29
C LYS A 476 -10.32 -7.78 0.69
N GLU A 477 -10.00 -8.01 -0.58
CA GLU A 477 -8.89 -7.33 -1.27
C GLU A 477 -9.06 -5.80 -1.28
N VAL A 478 -10.29 -5.33 -1.55
CA VAL A 478 -10.61 -3.90 -1.57
C VAL A 478 -10.48 -3.28 -0.18
N ILE A 479 -10.94 -3.96 0.87
CA ILE A 479 -10.79 -3.51 2.26
C ILE A 479 -9.32 -3.38 2.64
N VAL A 480 -8.52 -4.42 2.40
CA VAL A 480 -7.07 -4.40 2.70
C VAL A 480 -6.38 -3.28 1.94
N LYS A 481 -6.76 -3.06 0.67
CA LYS A 481 -6.24 -1.98 -0.16
C LYS A 481 -6.56 -0.61 0.42
N ALA A 482 -7.82 -0.35 0.78
CA ALA A 482 -8.24 0.93 1.34
C ALA A 482 -7.55 1.23 2.68
N ILE A 483 -7.55 0.27 3.62
CA ILE A 483 -6.94 0.46 4.94
C ILE A 483 -5.44 0.69 4.83
N SER A 484 -4.74 -0.12 4.04
CA SER A 484 -3.29 0.03 3.87
C SER A 484 -2.92 1.36 3.20
N ALA A 485 -3.77 1.89 2.32
CA ALA A 485 -3.57 3.20 1.70
C ALA A 485 -3.80 4.35 2.69
N VAL A 486 -4.91 4.33 3.44
CA VAL A 486 -5.22 5.33 4.48
C VAL A 486 -4.09 5.41 5.50
N LEU A 487 -3.71 4.28 6.09
CA LEU A 487 -2.64 4.24 7.09
C LEU A 487 -1.32 4.78 6.54
N LEU A 488 -0.96 4.44 5.30
CA LEU A 488 0.29 4.89 4.72
C LEU A 488 0.27 6.38 4.36
N LEU A 489 -0.86 6.91 3.88
CA LEU A 489 -1.03 8.33 3.58
C LEU A 489 -0.92 9.15 4.86
N LEU A 490 -1.66 8.79 5.92
CA LEU A 490 -1.61 9.48 7.21
C LEU A 490 -0.20 9.46 7.82
N LEU A 491 0.46 8.30 7.87
CA LEU A 491 1.86 8.18 8.37
C LEU A 491 2.88 8.97 7.53
N LYS A 492 2.53 9.40 6.32
CA LYS A 492 3.40 10.19 5.45
C LYS A 492 3.13 11.68 5.61
N HIS A 493 1.87 12.07 5.50
CA HIS A 493 1.42 13.45 5.62
C HIS A 493 1.66 13.98 7.03
N PHE A 494 1.29 13.25 8.09
CA PHE A 494 1.60 13.66 9.46
C PHE A 494 3.09 13.77 9.71
N LYS A 495 3.93 12.88 9.13
CA LYS A 495 5.38 13.01 9.27
C LYS A 495 5.94 14.26 8.58
N LEU A 496 5.32 14.68 7.48
CA LEU A 496 5.72 15.90 6.77
C LEU A 496 5.21 17.14 7.52
N ASN A 497 3.99 17.07 8.05
CA ASN A 497 3.38 18.11 8.86
C ASN A 497 4.19 18.32 10.13
N HIS A 498 4.23 17.32 11.02
CA HIS A 498 5.04 17.35 12.23
C HIS A 498 5.52 15.95 12.70
N VAL A 499 6.79 15.82 13.09
CA VAL A 499 7.39 14.52 13.46
C VAL A 499 6.66 13.83 14.61
N TYR A 500 6.15 14.59 15.60
CA TYR A 500 5.48 14.01 16.76
C TYR A 500 4.05 13.55 16.47
N GLN A 501 3.35 14.17 15.51
CA GLN A 501 2.07 13.65 15.02
C GLN A 501 2.24 12.25 14.42
N PHE A 502 3.31 12.06 13.64
CA PHE A 502 3.69 10.75 13.12
C PHE A 502 4.08 9.77 14.22
N GLU A 503 4.92 10.17 15.19
CA GLU A 503 5.36 9.27 16.25
C GLU A 503 4.20 8.83 17.15
N TYR A 504 3.28 9.75 17.48
CA TYR A 504 2.08 9.46 18.26
C TYR A 504 1.17 8.45 17.55
N MET A 505 0.85 8.67 16.27
CA MET A 505 0.08 7.71 15.46
C MET A 505 0.80 6.35 15.34
N ALA A 506 2.11 6.37 15.06
CA ALA A 506 2.92 5.16 14.90
C ALA A 506 2.99 4.34 16.19
N GLN A 507 3.05 4.98 17.35
CA GLN A 507 3.04 4.33 18.66
C GLN A 507 1.73 3.60 18.90
N HIS A 508 0.58 4.23 18.63
CA HIS A 508 -0.74 3.59 18.76
C HIS A 508 -0.92 2.42 17.81
N LEU A 509 -0.41 2.50 16.57
CA LEU A 509 -0.39 1.34 15.67
C LEU A 509 0.44 0.17 16.24
N VAL A 510 1.59 0.44 16.85
CA VAL A 510 2.43 -0.60 17.45
C VAL A 510 1.74 -1.22 18.67
N PHE A 511 1.15 -0.42 19.55
CA PHE A 511 0.39 -0.88 20.71
C PHE A 511 -0.84 -1.71 20.31
N ALA A 512 -1.50 -1.35 19.21
CA ALA A 512 -2.60 -2.10 18.63
C ALA A 512 -2.14 -3.32 17.80
N ASN A 513 -0.90 -3.81 17.99
CA ASN A 513 -0.38 -5.03 17.36
C ASN A 513 -0.28 -4.98 15.81
N CYS A 514 -0.04 -3.80 15.22
CA CYS A 514 0.11 -3.67 13.77
C CYS A 514 1.30 -4.48 13.21
N ILE A 515 2.44 -4.51 13.91
CA ILE A 515 3.64 -5.27 13.48
C ILE A 515 3.33 -6.76 13.33
N PRO A 516 2.87 -7.49 14.39
CA PRO A 516 2.57 -8.91 14.26
C PRO A 516 1.41 -9.17 13.30
N LEU A 517 0.42 -8.26 13.18
CA LEU A 517 -0.64 -8.38 12.18
C LEU A 517 -0.09 -8.39 10.74
N ILE A 518 0.79 -7.44 10.39
CA ILE A 518 1.42 -7.40 9.07
C ILE A 518 2.25 -8.68 8.85
N LEU A 519 3.00 -9.14 9.85
CA LEU A 519 3.77 -10.38 9.72
C LEU A 519 2.87 -11.61 9.51
N LYS A 520 1.74 -11.70 10.22
CA LYS A 520 0.72 -12.74 10.02
C LYS A 520 0.14 -12.68 8.61
N PHE A 521 -0.12 -11.48 8.09
CA PHE A 521 -0.57 -11.27 6.72
C PHE A 521 0.44 -11.77 5.69
N PHE A 522 1.74 -11.57 5.93
CA PHE A 522 2.80 -12.07 5.04
C PHE A 522 3.13 -13.55 5.24
N ASN A 523 2.66 -14.18 6.33
CA ASN A 523 2.92 -15.58 6.65
C ASN A 523 1.98 -16.53 5.89
N GLN A 524 1.92 -16.38 4.57
CA GLN A 524 1.13 -17.19 3.65
C GLN A 524 1.87 -17.34 2.31
N ASN A 525 1.28 -18.05 1.35
CA ASN A 525 1.81 -18.06 0.00
C ASN A 525 1.53 -16.73 -0.70
N ILE A 526 2.49 -15.79 -0.60
CA ILE A 526 2.36 -14.45 -1.17
C ILE A 526 2.26 -14.47 -2.69
N MET A 527 2.90 -15.44 -3.37
CA MET A 527 2.76 -15.58 -4.83
C MET A 527 1.31 -15.87 -5.20
N SER A 528 0.70 -16.88 -4.58
CA SER A 528 -0.71 -17.22 -4.83
C SER A 528 -1.65 -16.06 -4.50
N TYR A 529 -1.38 -15.32 -3.42
CA TYR A 529 -2.20 -14.17 -3.05
C TYR A 529 -2.14 -13.05 -4.11
N ILE A 530 -0.95 -12.70 -4.61
CA ILE A 530 -0.81 -11.63 -5.61
C ILE A 530 -1.19 -12.07 -7.02
N THR A 531 -1.31 -13.37 -7.30
CA THR A 531 -1.78 -13.89 -8.60
C THR A 531 -3.25 -14.33 -8.56
N ALA A 532 -3.95 -14.10 -7.43
CA ALA A 532 -5.34 -14.49 -7.28
C ALA A 532 -6.23 -13.74 -8.28
N LYS A 533 -7.12 -14.48 -8.95
CA LYS A 533 -8.08 -13.95 -9.92
C LYS A 533 -9.44 -13.75 -9.24
N ASN A 534 -9.66 -12.54 -8.74
CA ASN A 534 -10.93 -12.15 -8.11
C ASN A 534 -11.57 -10.93 -8.82
N SER A 535 -11.50 -10.92 -10.15
CA SER A 535 -12.12 -9.89 -11.00
C SER A 535 -12.84 -10.60 -12.14
N ILE A 536 -14.02 -10.10 -12.50
CA ILE A 536 -14.81 -10.58 -13.64
C ILE A 536 -14.98 -9.36 -14.54
N SER A 537 -14.09 -9.20 -15.52
CA SER A 537 -13.97 -7.99 -16.36
C SER A 537 -15.26 -7.64 -17.09
N VAL A 538 -15.97 -8.64 -17.61
CA VAL A 538 -17.28 -8.46 -18.26
C VAL A 538 -18.36 -7.87 -17.35
N LEU A 539 -18.21 -7.99 -16.02
CA LEU A 539 -19.12 -7.42 -15.02
C LEU A 539 -18.65 -6.06 -14.47
N ASP A 540 -17.46 -5.60 -14.86
CA ASP A 540 -16.97 -4.30 -14.43
C ASP A 540 -17.71 -3.18 -15.17
N TYR A 541 -17.93 -2.08 -14.46
CA TYR A 541 -18.60 -0.91 -15.00
C TYR A 541 -17.56 0.03 -15.65
N PRO A 542 -17.83 0.63 -16.84
CA PRO A 542 -19.12 0.66 -17.54
C PRO A 542 -19.36 -0.47 -18.55
N HIS A 543 -18.41 -1.39 -18.76
CA HIS A 543 -18.53 -2.47 -19.74
C HIS A 543 -19.86 -3.24 -19.62
N CYS A 544 -20.23 -3.62 -18.39
CA CYS A 544 -21.41 -4.42 -18.10
C CYS A 544 -22.77 -3.74 -18.37
N VAL A 545 -22.76 -2.43 -18.63
CA VAL A 545 -23.99 -1.67 -18.94
C VAL A 545 -24.06 -1.18 -20.38
N VAL A 546 -22.93 -1.16 -21.09
CA VAL A 546 -22.83 -0.74 -22.50
C VAL A 546 -22.90 -1.95 -23.43
N HIS A 547 -22.24 -3.05 -23.07
CA HIS A 547 -22.14 -4.24 -23.90
C HIS A 547 -23.14 -5.32 -23.46
N GLU A 548 -23.58 -6.14 -24.42
CA GLU A 548 -24.33 -7.35 -24.10
C GLU A 548 -23.46 -8.30 -23.28
N LEU A 549 -24.00 -8.73 -22.13
CA LEU A 549 -23.28 -9.60 -21.21
C LEU A 549 -23.26 -11.03 -21.80
N PRO A 550 -22.08 -11.65 -21.98
CA PRO A 550 -22.02 -13.04 -22.38
C PRO A 550 -22.58 -13.94 -21.27
N GLU A 551 -23.03 -15.13 -21.65
CA GLU A 551 -23.41 -16.15 -20.66
C GLU A 551 -22.19 -16.50 -19.79
N LEU A 552 -22.34 -16.30 -18.47
CA LEU A 552 -21.28 -16.64 -17.53
C LEU A 552 -21.20 -18.16 -17.38
N THR A 553 -20.09 -18.74 -17.81
CA THR A 553 -19.74 -20.14 -17.57
C THR A 553 -18.72 -20.26 -16.43
N ALA A 554 -18.58 -21.45 -15.84
CA ALA A 554 -17.55 -21.71 -14.84
C ALA A 554 -16.13 -21.41 -15.40
N GLU A 555 -15.89 -21.79 -16.66
CA GLU A 555 -14.63 -21.51 -17.37
C GLU A 555 -14.38 -20.01 -17.53
N SER A 556 -15.41 -19.21 -17.85
CA SER A 556 -15.28 -17.75 -17.97
C SER A 556 -14.93 -17.07 -16.64
N LEU A 557 -15.38 -17.62 -15.51
CA LEU A 557 -15.05 -17.12 -14.17
C LEU A 557 -13.59 -17.43 -13.80
N GLU A 558 -13.04 -18.55 -14.28
CA GLU A 558 -11.65 -18.96 -14.05
C GLU A 558 -10.65 -18.31 -15.02
N ALA A 559 -11.11 -17.99 -16.23
CA ALA A 559 -10.29 -17.41 -17.30
C ALA A 559 -9.57 -16.13 -16.83
N GLY A 560 -10.24 -15.24 -16.09
CA GLY A 560 -9.69 -14.01 -15.50
C GLY A 560 -8.85 -13.12 -16.46
N ASP A 561 -8.27 -12.05 -15.93
CA ASP A 561 -7.43 -11.17 -16.76
C ASP A 561 -6.04 -11.81 -17.02
N ASN A 562 -5.45 -11.54 -18.19
CA ASN A 562 -4.07 -11.92 -18.56
C ASN A 562 -2.98 -11.19 -17.74
N ASN A 563 -3.36 -10.47 -16.68
CA ASN A 563 -2.44 -9.73 -15.84
C ASN A 563 -1.61 -10.67 -14.96
N GLN A 564 -0.29 -10.50 -14.99
CA GLN A 564 0.65 -11.29 -14.18
C GLN A 564 0.37 -11.17 -12.67
N PHE A 565 -0.13 -10.01 -12.20
CA PHE A 565 -0.43 -9.77 -10.80
C PHE A 565 -1.82 -9.11 -10.65
N CYS A 566 -2.57 -9.55 -9.63
CA CYS A 566 -3.65 -8.79 -9.04
C CYS A 566 -3.09 -7.51 -8.43
N TRP A 567 -3.31 -6.39 -9.13
CA TRP A 567 -2.86 -5.06 -8.73
C TRP A 567 -3.28 -4.69 -7.30
N ARG A 568 -4.53 -5.01 -6.90
CA ARG A 568 -5.05 -4.70 -5.56
C ARG A 568 -4.21 -5.36 -4.46
N ASN A 569 -3.88 -6.64 -4.64
CA ASN A 569 -3.11 -7.41 -3.67
C ASN A 569 -1.65 -7.00 -3.64
N LEU A 570 -1.05 -6.76 -4.81
CA LEU A 570 0.32 -6.26 -4.92
C LEU A 570 0.47 -4.88 -4.26
N PHE A 571 -0.45 -3.96 -4.54
CA PHE A 571 -0.49 -2.62 -3.93
C PHE A 571 -0.62 -2.69 -2.41
N SER A 572 -1.54 -3.52 -1.91
CA SER A 572 -1.73 -3.78 -0.47
C SER A 572 -0.44 -4.30 0.19
N CYS A 573 0.19 -5.32 -0.39
CA CYS A 573 1.46 -5.86 0.10
C CYS A 573 2.55 -4.79 0.18
N ILE A 574 2.71 -4.00 -0.87
CA ILE A 574 3.69 -2.90 -0.91
C ILE A 574 3.40 -1.88 0.21
N ASN A 575 2.14 -1.48 0.39
CA ASN A 575 1.78 -0.52 1.43
C ASN A 575 2.03 -1.05 2.84
N LEU A 576 1.65 -2.30 3.12
CA LEU A 576 1.89 -2.94 4.42
C LEU A 576 3.40 -3.03 4.72
N LEU A 577 4.23 -3.40 3.75
CA LEU A 577 5.69 -3.38 3.92
C LEU A 577 6.24 -1.97 4.17
N ARG A 578 5.67 -0.94 3.53
CA ARG A 578 6.06 0.47 3.74
C ARG A 578 5.67 0.96 5.13
N ILE A 579 4.49 0.59 5.61
CA ILE A 579 4.04 0.85 6.98
C ILE A 579 5.02 0.19 7.95
N LEU A 580 5.30 -1.11 7.78
CA LEU A 580 6.22 -1.85 8.64
C LEU A 580 7.64 -1.23 8.67
N ASN A 581 8.13 -0.78 7.51
CA ASN A 581 9.39 -0.03 7.42
C ASN A 581 9.34 1.28 8.22
N LYS A 582 8.24 2.04 8.12
CA LYS A 582 8.07 3.30 8.86
C LYS A 582 8.01 3.08 10.37
N LEU A 583 7.33 2.03 10.83
CA LEU A 583 7.20 1.73 12.26
C LEU A 583 8.52 1.30 12.89
N THR A 584 9.39 0.60 12.15
CA THR A 584 10.61 -0.04 12.68
C THR A 584 11.89 0.76 12.45
N LYS A 585 11.92 1.61 11.42
CA LYS A 585 13.09 2.41 11.04
C LYS A 585 13.60 3.26 12.22
N TRP A 586 14.86 3.05 12.60
CA TRP A 586 15.54 3.73 13.72
C TRP A 586 14.94 3.47 15.11
N LYS A 587 14.14 2.41 15.26
CA LYS A 587 13.57 2.02 16.55
C LYS A 587 14.10 0.64 16.91
N HIS A 588 15.11 0.61 17.79
CA HIS A 588 15.80 -0.61 18.20
C HIS A 588 14.82 -1.66 18.75
N SER A 589 14.01 -1.29 19.75
CA SER A 589 13.00 -2.17 20.36
C SER A 589 12.02 -2.76 19.32
N ARG A 590 11.51 -1.94 18.39
CA ARG A 590 10.60 -2.42 17.32
C ARG A 590 11.31 -3.30 16.29
N THR A 591 12.61 -3.09 16.07
CA THR A 591 13.42 -3.99 15.23
C THR A 591 13.66 -5.33 15.92
N MET A 592 13.93 -5.32 17.24
CA MET A 592 14.02 -6.54 18.04
C MET A 592 12.70 -7.32 18.04
N MET A 593 11.57 -6.63 18.07
CA MET A 593 10.24 -7.25 17.90
C MET A 593 10.12 -8.05 16.60
N LEU A 594 10.66 -7.55 15.46
CA LEU A 594 10.70 -8.30 14.21
C LEU A 594 11.52 -9.60 14.30
N VAL A 595 12.62 -9.56 15.06
CA VAL A 595 13.49 -10.72 15.28
C VAL A 595 12.79 -11.75 16.15
N VAL A 596 12.16 -11.30 17.25
CA VAL A 596 11.37 -12.15 18.17
C VAL A 596 10.22 -12.84 17.43
N PHE A 597 9.53 -12.13 16.54
CA PHE A 597 8.48 -12.73 15.69
C PHE A 597 9.00 -13.55 14.51
N LYS A 598 10.31 -13.84 14.44
CA LYS A 598 10.93 -14.63 13.37
C LYS A 598 10.54 -14.12 11.98
N SER A 599 10.58 -12.80 11.77
CA SER A 599 10.10 -12.20 10.52
C SER A 599 10.99 -12.48 9.31
N ALA A 600 12.29 -12.75 9.51
CA ALA A 600 13.25 -12.91 8.41
C ALA A 600 12.90 -14.05 7.43
N PRO A 601 12.53 -15.27 7.86
CA PRO A 601 12.00 -16.30 6.96
C PRO A 601 10.74 -15.88 6.19
N ILE A 602 9.80 -15.21 6.85
CA ILE A 602 8.54 -14.73 6.25
C ILE A 602 8.86 -13.75 5.12
N LEU A 603 9.70 -12.76 5.41
CA LEU A 603 10.16 -11.74 4.46
C LEU A 603 10.99 -12.33 3.33
N LYS A 604 11.88 -13.30 3.61
CA LYS A 604 12.67 -13.97 2.57
C LYS A 604 11.79 -14.70 1.56
N ARG A 605 10.68 -15.33 1.99
CA ARG A 605 9.72 -15.95 1.06
C ARG A 605 9.06 -14.91 0.14
N ALA A 606 8.75 -13.71 0.64
CA ALA A 606 8.17 -12.64 -0.18
C ALA A 606 9.12 -12.14 -1.29
N LEU A 607 10.44 -12.35 -1.18
CA LEU A 607 11.39 -12.03 -2.26
C LEU A 607 11.20 -12.87 -3.53
N LYS A 608 10.44 -13.97 -3.47
CA LYS A 608 10.07 -14.77 -4.65
C LYS A 608 9.25 -13.95 -5.67
N VAL A 609 8.53 -12.94 -5.20
CA VAL A 609 7.80 -12.00 -6.06
C VAL A 609 8.79 -11.14 -6.83
N LYS A 610 8.81 -11.28 -8.17
CA LYS A 610 9.69 -10.52 -9.08
C LYS A 610 9.15 -9.10 -9.35
N GLN A 611 8.89 -8.34 -8.30
CA GLN A 611 8.44 -6.95 -8.39
C GLN A 611 9.36 -6.04 -7.56
N ALA A 612 9.96 -5.05 -8.22
CA ALA A 612 11.09 -4.30 -7.67
C ALA A 612 10.74 -3.48 -6.42
N MET A 613 9.57 -2.84 -6.38
CA MET A 613 9.15 -2.02 -5.24
C MET A 613 8.90 -2.87 -3.99
N LEU A 614 8.22 -4.00 -4.15
CA LEU A 614 7.96 -4.97 -3.08
C LEU A 614 9.28 -5.51 -2.53
N GLN A 615 10.15 -6.02 -3.41
CA GLN A 615 11.46 -6.54 -3.00
C GLN A 615 12.30 -5.47 -2.30
N LEU A 616 12.31 -4.22 -2.76
CA LEU A 616 13.05 -3.14 -2.11
C LEU A 616 12.62 -2.95 -0.64
N TYR A 617 11.32 -2.95 -0.36
CA TYR A 617 10.82 -2.77 1.00
C TYR A 617 11.01 -4.01 1.88
N VAL A 618 10.98 -5.21 1.29
CA VAL A 618 11.39 -6.44 1.97
C VAL A 618 12.88 -6.41 2.33
N LEU A 619 13.76 -6.05 1.39
CA LEU A 619 15.21 -5.99 1.60
C LEU A 619 15.59 -4.94 2.65
N LYS A 620 14.88 -3.81 2.72
CA LYS A 620 15.07 -2.81 3.79
C LYS A 620 14.78 -3.38 5.19
N LEU A 621 13.71 -4.17 5.32
CA LEU A 621 13.37 -4.83 6.59
C LEU A 621 14.34 -5.95 6.95
N LEU A 622 14.87 -6.68 5.97
CA LEU A 622 15.91 -7.67 6.21
C LEU A 622 17.22 -6.99 6.63
N LYS A 623 17.61 -5.90 5.95
CA LYS A 623 18.83 -5.13 6.28
C LYS A 623 18.88 -4.75 7.77
N VAL A 624 17.81 -4.17 8.33
CA VAL A 624 17.80 -3.75 9.74
C VAL A 624 17.86 -4.91 10.74
N GLN A 625 17.50 -6.13 10.32
CA GLN A 625 17.56 -7.33 11.16
C GLN A 625 18.90 -8.05 11.10
N THR A 626 19.66 -7.91 10.00
CA THR A 626 20.89 -8.70 9.74
C THR A 626 21.88 -8.72 10.91
N LYS A 627 22.03 -7.61 11.63
CA LYS A 627 22.91 -7.53 12.81
C LYS A 627 22.50 -8.44 13.98
N TYR A 628 21.22 -8.80 14.07
CA TYR A 628 20.68 -9.70 15.10
C TYR A 628 20.58 -11.17 14.66
N LEU A 629 20.74 -11.46 13.37
CA LEU A 629 20.61 -12.82 12.82
C LEU A 629 21.91 -13.63 12.89
N GLY A 630 23.02 -12.99 13.31
CA GLY A 630 24.31 -13.64 13.48
C GLY A 630 25.10 -13.90 12.19
N ARG A 631 26.30 -14.47 12.33
CA ARG A 631 27.22 -14.73 11.21
C ARG A 631 26.78 -15.90 10.32
N GLN A 632 26.28 -16.97 10.91
CA GLN A 632 25.86 -18.18 10.18
C GLN A 632 24.71 -17.89 9.21
N TRP A 633 23.72 -17.09 9.65
CA TRP A 633 22.62 -16.68 8.79
C TRP A 633 23.10 -15.88 7.58
N ARG A 634 24.05 -14.94 7.77
CA ARG A 634 24.60 -14.16 6.65
C ARG A 634 25.32 -15.05 5.63
N LYS A 635 26.14 -16.00 6.10
CA LYS A 635 26.83 -16.97 5.23
C LYS A 635 25.84 -17.78 4.38
N SER A 636 24.77 -18.29 4.98
CA SER A 636 23.75 -19.08 4.25
C SER A 636 22.79 -18.24 3.39
N ASN A 637 22.81 -16.90 3.53
CA ASN A 637 21.93 -15.98 2.82
C ASN A 637 22.69 -14.97 1.95
N MET A 638 23.85 -15.35 1.41
CA MET A 638 24.71 -14.44 0.64
C MET A 638 23.98 -13.77 -0.54
N LYS A 639 23.11 -14.48 -1.27
CA LYS A 639 22.28 -13.89 -2.33
C LYS A 639 21.40 -12.73 -1.82
N THR A 640 20.82 -12.89 -0.63
CA THR A 640 20.05 -11.83 0.03
C THR A 640 20.94 -10.66 0.43
N MET A 641 22.13 -10.93 0.98
CA MET A 641 23.11 -9.90 1.33
C MET A 641 23.54 -9.09 0.10
N SER A 642 23.83 -9.75 -1.02
CA SER A 642 24.15 -9.11 -2.29
C SER A 642 22.97 -8.29 -2.84
N ALA A 643 21.74 -8.77 -2.72
CA ALA A 643 20.55 -8.01 -3.10
C ALA A 643 20.36 -6.75 -2.23
N ILE A 644 20.60 -6.85 -0.92
CA ILE A 644 20.61 -5.68 -0.02
C ILE A 644 21.67 -4.68 -0.49
N TYR A 645 22.89 -5.17 -0.78
CA TYR A 645 23.98 -4.34 -1.27
C TYR A 645 23.65 -3.59 -2.57
N GLN A 646 23.02 -4.27 -3.53
CA GLN A 646 22.73 -3.68 -4.85
C GLN A 646 21.51 -2.75 -4.85
N LYS A 647 20.50 -3.03 -4.01
CA LYS A 647 19.17 -2.40 -4.13
C LYS A 647 18.82 -1.45 -3.01
N VAL A 648 19.43 -1.56 -1.83
CA VAL A 648 19.09 -0.74 -0.66
C VAL A 648 20.14 0.35 -0.48
N ARG A 649 19.71 1.57 -0.16
CA ARG A 649 20.61 2.69 0.14
C ARG A 649 21.52 2.35 1.32
N HIS A 650 22.82 2.64 1.17
CA HIS A 650 23.83 2.49 2.21
C HIS A 650 24.08 3.79 2.99
N ARG A 651 24.65 3.62 4.16
CA ARG A 651 25.26 4.67 4.97
C ARG A 651 26.74 4.39 5.09
N LEU A 652 27.56 5.42 5.26
CA LEU A 652 29.01 5.23 5.34
C LEU A 652 29.42 4.46 6.62
N ASN A 653 28.64 4.59 7.69
CA ASN A 653 28.87 3.89 8.97
C ASN A 653 27.96 2.66 9.13
N ASP A 654 27.46 2.08 8.04
CA ASP A 654 26.59 0.92 8.08
C ASP A 654 27.36 -0.34 8.54
N ASP A 655 26.99 -0.88 9.70
CA ASP A 655 27.60 -2.08 10.30
C ASP A 655 26.87 -3.38 9.93
N TRP A 656 25.72 -3.32 9.26
CA TRP A 656 24.85 -4.47 8.98
C TRP A 656 25.55 -5.64 8.26
N ALA A 657 26.60 -5.38 7.48
CA ALA A 657 27.39 -6.39 6.78
C ALA A 657 28.47 -7.02 7.67
N TYR A 658 28.95 -6.31 8.69
CA TYR A 658 30.05 -6.72 9.57
C TYR A 658 29.49 -7.23 10.89
N GLY A 659 30.08 -8.28 11.44
CA GLY A 659 29.62 -8.90 12.69
C GLY A 659 30.53 -8.49 13.81
N ASN A 660 30.44 -7.24 14.26
CA ASN A 660 31.16 -6.87 15.46
C ASN A 660 30.33 -7.38 16.65
N GLY A 661 30.87 -8.39 17.33
CA GLY A 661 30.22 -9.15 18.40
C GLY A 661 30.27 -8.47 19.76
N GLU A 662 30.15 -7.15 19.82
CA GLU A 662 30.02 -6.41 21.07
C GLU A 662 28.73 -5.60 21.01
N ALA A 663 27.71 -6.11 21.70
CA ALA A 663 26.47 -5.42 22.01
C ALA A 663 26.45 -5.10 23.50
#